data_AF-A0A5M8SHH7-F1
#
_entry.id   AF-A0A5M8SHH7-F1
#
_cell.length_a   1.000
_cell.length_b   1.000
_cell.length_c   1.000
_cell.angle_alpha   90.00
_cell.angle_beta   90.00
_cell.angle_gamma   90.00
#
_symmetry.space_group_name_H-M   'P 1'
#
loop_
_entity.id
_entity.type
_entity.pdbx_description
1 polymer ?
#
loop_
_entity_poly.entity_id
_entity_poly.type
_entity_poly.pdbx_seq_one_letter_code
_entity_poly.pdbx_strand_id
1 'polypeptide(L)'
;MQREDDAHGGSAAIMEPSTHRLQQTELDFYENYSWCLNLFPTISQISRYLQQELLKVTPGAEDWRAAEIQTNVYLLACAISNAVDDYIAGDQYDFSKITSALPFTKPGISLFQRAISLKAKARLVRVHRLRRWRGQWEAALIDLLKAFLSPGSAPDLELREGRLSDLLRTSPMPPELGIQRLRVPAAFRSQDLTSNDVLLLGNKLKASIPDPTRPLMIFGLRTAGSYFAPLLRASLETQGFRVLDGVTVRPKGGMTTPEIDCVRHCVRERGRAVVIDEPVYTGSTLSKAVDALQQCGTSKEDIFVLVPVHASGRHWRDQNPCALAGVEVITLEPEEWYKQRLLSDEQIRERMGEYFRNTGFEVTGVSIDKQAAAINEQLRKWSDEKFHNRVKRAFRVELRGSDGTPGFRYVLAKSVGWGWFSYHASLAAERLEEYVPRVFGLRDGMLYMEWCEHHDQPFDRATWIQAAGAYVASRVRRLRLDADPAPALLRENRHKGFGDVAGNLSRAYGLKATAVLKRPRLSARLADLACPCPSLVDGKMRPLEWLHGPSGPLKTDFEQHGLGGKTEINMTDPAYDLAEAVLHWELLPAEEADLLCRYIEQSGDTTVQQRLFLNKLAAGMRAMYVAHSNLEDQRLAHRAQEFNRDFIVAWNFLTQQTMRHCASMCCNPKSQGWHAPIISLDIDGVTDRFLFGFPSTTAAGIEAISMLKAHGFSVAFNTARSIPETKAYCESYGFAGGVAEYGAFAWDANTGREQILVDELSAHQLTVARRRLKAVPGIFLNDDYRYSIRAYTYERGRTIPVPRLLIQNLLSELRLDRLSYHQTYLDTAVVAKSSDKGKGLLALLQMTGQENVSTIAIGDSDADLPMFATASRAFAPGNITCRRQAQALGCQIAGSSYQLGLLEIVRKIVHPNGETCDLCGPGGLTSGDLFSELLRIADRNAFGLLARAAFDLSWVKNFRV
;
A
#
# COMPACT_ATOMS: atom_id res chain seq x y z
N MET A 1 -15.84 -59.87 -1.80
CA MET A 1 -16.32 -60.19 -0.44
C MET A 1 -15.83 -59.08 0.46
N GLN A 2 -16.59 -58.18 1.06
CA GLN A 2 -18.03 -57.86 1.21
C GLN A 2 -18.02 -56.31 1.32
N ARG A 3 -18.64 -55.52 0.42
CA ARG A 3 -20.00 -54.94 0.52
C ARG A 3 -20.72 -55.19 1.85
N GLU A 4 -20.85 -54.14 2.66
CA GLU A 4 -22.05 -53.74 3.41
C GLU A 4 -21.73 -52.45 4.17
N ASP A 5 -22.18 -51.31 3.62
CA ASP A 5 -22.63 -50.09 4.33
C ASP A 5 -22.89 -48.99 3.28
N ASP A 6 -23.81 -49.27 2.36
CA ASP A 6 -24.37 -48.29 1.42
C ASP A 6 -25.90 -48.43 1.45
N ALA A 7 -26.53 -47.88 2.48
CA ALA A 7 -27.96 -47.61 2.48
C ALA A 7 -28.26 -46.49 3.48
N HIS A 8 -28.84 -45.38 2.98
CA HIS A 8 -29.24 -44.13 3.67
C HIS A 8 -28.24 -42.97 3.59
N GLY A 9 -27.86 -42.57 2.37
CA GLY A 9 -27.34 -41.24 2.08
C GLY A 9 -28.03 -40.66 0.86
N GLY A 10 -29.15 -39.96 1.05
CA GLY A 10 -29.67 -39.08 0.01
C GLY A 10 -28.60 -38.04 -0.31
N SER A 11 -28.03 -38.08 -1.51
CA SER A 11 -26.98 -37.16 -1.94
C SER A 11 -27.53 -35.74 -1.95
N ALA A 12 -27.33 -34.98 -0.87
CA ALA A 12 -27.67 -33.57 -0.79
C ALA A 12 -26.91 -32.82 -1.89
N ALA A 13 -27.64 -32.14 -2.77
CA ALA A 13 -27.06 -31.37 -3.87
C ALA A 13 -26.84 -29.90 -3.46
N ILE A 14 -25.90 -29.22 -4.14
CA ILE A 14 -25.78 -27.76 -4.08
C ILE A 14 -27.08 -27.19 -4.66
N MET A 15 -27.79 -26.37 -3.89
CA MET A 15 -29.10 -25.86 -4.34
C MET A 15 -28.93 -24.76 -5.40
N GLU A 16 -29.83 -24.71 -6.37
CA GLU A 16 -29.87 -23.69 -7.45
C GLU A 16 -30.00 -22.26 -6.88
N PRO A 17 -29.43 -21.22 -7.52
CA PRO A 17 -29.46 -19.85 -7.01
C PRO A 17 -30.87 -19.26 -7.03
N SER A 18 -31.39 -18.84 -5.87
CA SER A 18 -32.58 -17.98 -5.81
C SER A 18 -32.23 -16.52 -6.10
N THR A 19 -33.17 -15.74 -6.63
CA THR A 19 -32.97 -14.32 -7.01
C THR A 19 -32.47 -13.45 -5.84
N HIS A 20 -31.55 -12.53 -6.17
CA HIS A 20 -30.83 -11.65 -5.26
C HIS A 20 -31.78 -10.81 -4.40
N ARG A 21 -31.55 -10.81 -3.08
CA ARG A 21 -31.89 -9.72 -2.18
C ARG A 21 -31.26 -9.95 -0.80
N LEU A 22 -30.51 -8.95 -0.31
CA LEU A 22 -30.30 -8.75 1.12
C LEU A 22 -31.68 -8.74 1.81
N GLN A 23 -31.75 -9.06 3.10
CA GLN A 23 -33.01 -8.86 3.80
C GLN A 23 -33.48 -7.41 3.65
N GLN A 24 -34.74 -7.21 3.24
CA GLN A 24 -35.28 -5.88 2.94
C GLN A 24 -35.07 -4.90 4.12
N THR A 25 -35.18 -5.40 5.35
CA THR A 25 -34.92 -4.63 6.57
C THR A 25 -33.48 -4.14 6.71
N GLU A 26 -32.49 -4.90 6.23
CA GLU A 26 -31.09 -4.47 6.17
C GLU A 26 -30.87 -3.43 5.07
N LEU A 27 -31.44 -3.68 3.89
CA LEU A 27 -31.36 -2.74 2.76
C LEU A 27 -31.88 -1.37 3.15
N ASP A 28 -33.12 -1.31 3.65
CA ASP A 28 -33.79 -0.09 4.07
C ASP A 28 -32.98 0.64 5.15
N PHE A 29 -32.34 -0.10 6.05
CA PHE A 29 -31.49 0.50 7.08
C PHE A 29 -30.20 1.08 6.49
N TYR A 30 -29.42 0.30 5.74
CA TYR A 30 -28.10 0.70 5.25
C TYR A 30 -28.16 1.77 4.15
N GLU A 31 -29.22 1.80 3.35
CA GLU A 31 -29.40 2.81 2.30
C GLU A 31 -29.40 4.25 2.87
N ASN A 32 -29.96 4.41 4.08
CA ASN A 32 -29.93 5.67 4.85
C ASN A 32 -28.53 6.14 5.25
N TYR A 33 -27.51 5.30 5.06
CA TYR A 33 -26.11 5.58 5.37
C TYR A 33 -25.22 5.67 4.13
N SER A 34 -25.79 6.02 2.96
CA SER A 34 -25.04 6.23 1.71
C SER A 34 -23.78 7.12 1.85
N TRP A 35 -23.78 8.05 2.82
CA TRP A 35 -22.62 8.88 3.15
C TRP A 35 -21.40 8.10 3.64
N CYS A 36 -21.57 6.87 4.13
CA CYS A 36 -20.49 5.99 4.60
C CYS A 36 -19.55 5.51 3.48
N LEU A 37 -19.92 5.70 2.20
CA LEU A 37 -18.99 5.51 1.09
C LEU A 37 -17.77 6.45 1.22
N ASN A 38 -17.97 7.64 1.77
CA ASN A 38 -16.86 8.52 2.10
C ASN A 38 -16.34 8.22 3.51
N LEU A 39 -15.23 7.49 3.59
CA LEU A 39 -14.55 7.19 4.86
C LEU A 39 -13.95 8.45 5.55
N PHE A 40 -13.80 9.55 4.82
CA PHE A 40 -13.19 10.79 5.29
C PHE A 40 -14.19 11.97 5.22
N PRO A 41 -15.32 11.93 5.93
CA PRO A 41 -16.20 13.09 6.04
C PRO A 41 -15.48 14.23 6.79
N THR A 42 -15.95 15.45 6.59
CA THR A 42 -15.48 16.60 7.38
C THR A 42 -16.08 16.57 8.79
N ILE A 43 -15.47 17.26 9.75
CA ILE A 43 -16.02 17.34 11.12
C ILE A 43 -17.40 17.99 11.16
N SER A 44 -17.68 18.96 10.28
CA SER A 44 -19.03 19.51 10.11
C SER A 44 -20.03 18.46 9.61
N GLN A 45 -19.60 17.56 8.71
CA GLN A 45 -20.44 16.44 8.27
C GLN A 45 -20.68 15.44 9.41
N ILE A 46 -19.63 15.04 10.12
CA ILE A 46 -19.72 14.16 11.31
C ILE A 46 -20.68 14.74 12.35
N SER A 47 -20.61 16.04 12.63
CA SER A 47 -21.53 16.71 13.56
C SER A 47 -22.99 16.59 13.10
N ARG A 48 -23.26 16.79 11.81
CA ARG A 48 -24.61 16.62 11.26
C ARG A 48 -25.10 15.18 11.36
N TYR A 49 -24.25 14.20 11.03
CA TYR A 49 -24.60 12.79 11.13
C TYR A 49 -24.87 12.38 12.57
N LEU A 50 -24.06 12.86 13.53
CA LEU A 50 -24.33 12.62 14.95
C LEU A 50 -25.68 13.19 15.39
N GLN A 51 -26.02 14.41 14.93
CA GLN A 51 -27.32 15.00 15.22
C GLN A 51 -28.47 14.16 14.66
N GLN A 52 -28.32 13.61 13.46
CA GLN A 52 -29.32 12.72 12.84
C GLN A 52 -29.43 11.39 13.59
N GLU A 53 -28.32 10.80 14.02
CA GLU A 53 -28.33 9.54 14.78
C GLU A 53 -28.97 9.71 16.17
N LEU A 54 -28.71 10.82 16.85
CA LEU A 54 -29.33 11.12 18.14
C LEU A 54 -30.87 11.20 18.05
N LEU A 55 -31.43 11.63 16.91
CA LEU A 55 -32.89 11.67 16.70
C LEU A 55 -33.50 10.28 16.47
N LYS A 56 -32.68 9.27 16.15
CA LYS A 56 -33.13 7.90 15.89
C LYS A 56 -33.03 7.01 17.14
N VAL A 57 -32.42 7.49 18.22
CA VAL A 57 -32.31 6.68 19.43
C VAL A 57 -33.69 6.57 20.08
N THR A 58 -34.15 5.33 20.23
CA THR A 58 -35.45 5.04 20.83
C THR A 58 -35.24 4.35 22.17
N PRO A 59 -35.70 4.93 23.30
CA PRO A 59 -35.57 4.31 24.61
C PRO A 59 -36.27 2.94 24.66
N GLY A 60 -35.58 1.92 25.19
CA GLY A 60 -36.14 0.58 25.38
C GLY A 60 -36.30 -0.25 24.10
N ALA A 61 -35.82 0.21 22.95
CA ALA A 61 -35.78 -0.61 21.74
C ALA A 61 -34.68 -1.68 21.84
N GLU A 62 -35.07 -2.97 21.81
CA GLU A 62 -34.16 -4.13 21.94
C GLU A 62 -33.81 -4.78 20.59
N ASP A 63 -34.00 -4.07 19.48
CA ASP A 63 -33.69 -4.56 18.14
C ASP A 63 -32.23 -4.27 17.74
N TRP A 64 -31.66 -5.06 16.83
CA TRP A 64 -30.31 -4.89 16.26
C TRP A 64 -30.09 -3.48 15.70
N ARG A 65 -31.14 -2.86 15.12
CA ARG A 65 -31.10 -1.47 14.62
C ARG A 65 -30.74 -0.47 15.72
N ALA A 66 -31.29 -0.66 16.92
CA ALA A 66 -31.00 0.22 18.07
C ALA A 66 -29.53 0.07 18.51
N ALA A 67 -29.00 -1.15 18.54
CA ALA A 67 -27.59 -1.41 18.85
C ALA A 67 -26.62 -0.77 17.83
N GLU A 68 -26.96 -0.83 16.54
CA GLU A 68 -26.18 -0.18 15.46
C GLU A 68 -26.22 1.36 15.59
N ILE A 69 -27.40 1.94 15.87
CA ILE A 69 -27.54 3.40 16.09
C ILE A 69 -26.73 3.84 17.32
N GLN A 70 -26.83 3.15 18.45
CA GLN A 70 -26.05 3.46 19.65
C GLN A 70 -24.54 3.39 19.38
N THR A 71 -24.11 2.38 18.62
CA THR A 71 -22.72 2.23 18.17
C THR A 71 -22.29 3.41 17.30
N ASN A 72 -23.14 3.86 16.36
CA ASN A 72 -22.86 5.02 15.52
C ASN A 72 -22.73 6.30 16.34
N VAL A 73 -23.65 6.55 17.28
CA VAL A 73 -23.61 7.71 18.19
C VAL A 73 -22.28 7.75 18.96
N TYR A 74 -21.89 6.62 19.54
CA TYR A 74 -20.60 6.48 20.23
C TYR A 74 -19.41 6.81 19.31
N LEU A 75 -19.34 6.18 18.12
CA LEU A 75 -18.22 6.37 17.19
C LEU A 75 -18.13 7.81 16.66
N LEU A 76 -19.27 8.43 16.32
CA LEU A 76 -19.32 9.81 15.82
C LEU A 76 -18.97 10.82 16.92
N ALA A 77 -19.46 10.63 18.15
CA ALA A 77 -19.14 11.52 19.27
C ALA A 77 -17.65 11.46 19.67
N CYS A 78 -17.05 10.27 19.65
CA CYS A 78 -15.62 10.10 19.89
C CYS A 78 -14.77 10.69 18.74
N ALA A 79 -15.24 10.61 17.49
CA ALA A 79 -14.59 11.24 16.36
C ALA A 79 -14.48 12.77 16.52
N ILE A 80 -15.55 13.43 16.98
CA ILE A 80 -15.54 14.87 17.29
C ILE A 80 -14.55 15.15 18.41
N SER A 81 -14.57 14.36 19.48
CA SER A 81 -13.64 14.50 20.61
C SER A 81 -12.18 14.42 20.16
N ASN A 82 -11.80 13.41 19.38
CA ASN A 82 -10.45 13.28 18.83
C ASN A 82 -10.05 14.48 17.96
N ALA A 83 -10.94 14.96 17.09
CA ALA A 83 -10.65 16.09 16.21
C ALA A 83 -10.47 17.40 16.98
N VAL A 84 -11.30 17.64 17.99
CA VAL A 84 -11.21 18.79 18.88
C VAL A 84 -9.92 18.74 19.71
N ASP A 85 -9.55 17.57 20.23
CA ASP A 85 -8.32 17.38 21.01
C ASP A 85 -7.06 17.60 20.15
N ASP A 86 -7.03 17.08 18.91
CA ASP A 86 -5.95 17.35 17.95
C ASP A 86 -5.90 18.86 17.57
N TYR A 87 -7.05 19.54 17.43
CA TYR A 87 -7.11 20.97 17.16
C TYR A 87 -6.61 21.82 18.34
N ILE A 88 -6.98 21.47 19.56
CA ILE A 88 -6.53 22.14 20.79
C ILE A 88 -5.02 21.98 20.95
N ALA A 89 -4.50 20.76 20.74
CA ALA A 89 -3.07 20.48 20.78
C ALA A 89 -2.28 21.30 19.74
N GLY A 90 -2.86 21.52 18.55
CA GLY A 90 -2.25 22.28 17.47
C GLY A 90 -1.12 21.53 16.76
N ASP A 91 -0.39 22.24 15.90
CA ASP A 91 0.70 21.66 15.10
C ASP A 91 1.89 21.29 16.00
N GLN A 92 2.08 20.00 16.24
CA GLN A 92 3.30 19.45 16.86
C GLN A 92 4.31 19.13 15.75
N TYR A 93 5.60 19.32 15.98
CA TYR A 93 6.63 19.07 14.98
C TYR A 93 7.74 18.13 15.48
N ASP A 94 8.13 17.15 14.67
CA ASP A 94 9.27 16.27 14.92
C ASP A 94 10.37 16.48 13.87
N PHE A 95 11.41 17.22 14.25
CA PHE A 95 12.57 17.51 13.39
C PHE A 95 13.72 16.50 13.53
N SER A 96 13.51 15.36 14.21
CA SER A 96 14.55 14.32 14.39
C SER A 96 15.13 13.83 13.05
N LYS A 97 14.31 13.73 12.01
CA LYS A 97 14.72 13.32 10.67
C LYS A 97 15.60 14.35 9.94
N ILE A 98 15.38 15.65 10.15
CA ILE A 98 16.29 16.68 9.60
C ILE A 98 17.56 16.76 10.41
N THR A 99 17.46 16.77 11.73
CA THR A 99 18.64 16.89 12.60
C THR A 99 19.60 15.70 12.46
N SER A 100 19.09 14.52 12.10
CA SER A 100 19.91 13.37 11.69
C SER A 100 20.47 13.49 10.28
N ALA A 101 19.72 14.04 9.32
CA ALA A 101 20.17 14.20 7.93
C ALA A 101 21.12 15.40 7.71
N LEU A 102 20.98 16.47 8.49
CA LEU A 102 21.73 17.73 8.41
C LEU A 102 22.08 18.23 9.82
N PRO A 103 23.11 17.66 10.47
CA PRO A 103 23.44 17.96 11.87
C PRO A 103 23.73 19.44 12.15
N PHE A 104 24.24 20.19 11.18
CA PHE A 104 24.55 21.63 11.30
C PHE A 104 23.30 22.52 11.46
N THR A 105 22.09 22.00 11.20
CA THR A 105 20.82 22.74 11.36
C THR A 105 20.28 22.73 12.80
N LYS A 106 20.87 21.93 13.70
CA LYS A 106 20.43 21.79 15.11
C LYS A 106 20.25 23.12 15.85
N PRO A 107 21.15 24.13 15.76
CA PRO A 107 20.97 25.40 16.47
C PRO A 107 19.72 26.15 15.99
N GLY A 108 19.51 26.25 14.68
CA GLY A 108 18.33 26.89 14.08
C GLY A 108 17.02 26.18 14.41
N ILE A 109 17.04 24.84 14.47
CA ILE A 109 15.88 24.04 14.87
C ILE A 109 15.52 24.26 16.34
N SER A 110 16.50 24.41 17.23
CA SER A 110 16.26 24.68 18.65
C SER A 110 15.59 26.05 18.89
N LEU A 111 15.97 27.07 18.13
CA LEU A 111 15.31 28.38 18.11
C LEU A 111 13.88 28.28 17.59
N PHE A 112 13.67 27.49 16.54
CA PHE A 112 12.33 27.25 15.98
C PHE A 112 11.41 26.49 16.96
N GLN A 113 11.94 25.49 17.68
CA GLN A 113 11.23 24.77 18.72
C GLN A 113 10.78 25.69 19.87
N ARG A 114 11.62 26.64 20.28
CA ARG A 114 11.23 27.67 21.28
C ARG A 114 10.09 28.54 20.76
N ALA A 115 10.15 28.99 19.50
CA ALA A 115 9.07 29.77 18.89
C ALA A 115 7.75 28.97 18.79
N ILE A 116 7.81 27.68 18.45
CA ILE A 116 6.63 26.78 18.46
C ILE A 116 6.03 26.69 19.86
N SER A 117 6.86 26.54 20.90
CA SER A 117 6.39 26.43 22.30
C SER A 117 5.65 27.69 22.78
N LEU A 118 6.12 28.87 22.39
CA LEU A 118 5.46 30.15 22.67
C LEU A 118 4.13 30.26 21.92
N LYS A 119 4.10 29.87 20.64
CA LYS A 119 2.87 29.82 19.83
C LYS A 119 1.84 28.84 20.42
N ALA A 120 2.28 27.71 20.95
CA ALA A 120 1.41 26.74 21.61
C ALA A 120 0.75 27.33 22.88
N LYS A 121 1.50 28.06 23.71
CA LYS A 121 0.95 28.77 24.87
C LYS A 121 -0.09 29.83 24.48
N ALA A 122 0.23 30.65 23.47
CA ALA A 122 -0.71 31.65 22.95
C ALA A 122 -1.99 31.00 22.36
N ARG A 123 -1.85 29.84 21.69
CA ARG A 123 -2.97 29.07 21.16
C ARG A 123 -3.94 28.64 22.25
N LEU A 124 -3.43 28.15 23.40
CA LEU A 124 -4.28 27.69 24.52
C LEU A 124 -5.21 28.79 25.05
N VAL A 125 -4.78 30.05 25.03
CA VAL A 125 -5.62 31.20 25.39
C VAL A 125 -6.70 31.42 24.33
N ARG A 126 -6.33 31.37 23.03
CA ARG A 126 -7.27 31.55 21.92
C ARG A 126 -8.36 30.48 21.87
N VAL A 127 -8.04 29.23 22.23
CA VAL A 127 -8.99 28.09 22.19
C VAL A 127 -9.68 27.81 23.54
N HIS A 128 -9.62 28.73 24.50
CA HIS A 128 -10.17 28.49 25.85
C HIS A 128 -11.67 28.15 25.85
N ARG A 129 -12.49 28.83 25.03
CA ARG A 129 -13.93 28.52 24.90
C ARG A 129 -14.15 27.09 24.39
N LEU A 130 -13.36 26.66 23.40
CA LEU A 130 -13.42 25.31 22.86
C LEU A 130 -12.98 24.26 23.88
N ARG A 131 -11.96 24.55 24.70
CA ARG A 131 -11.55 23.67 25.81
C ARG A 131 -12.64 23.50 26.86
N ARG A 132 -13.30 24.59 27.26
CA ARG A 132 -14.43 24.55 28.20
C ARG A 132 -15.58 23.72 27.64
N TRP A 133 -15.93 23.95 26.38
CA TRP A 133 -16.94 23.17 25.67
C TRP A 133 -16.55 21.69 25.59
N ARG A 134 -15.29 21.35 25.29
CA ARG A 134 -14.80 19.97 25.22
C ARG A 134 -14.93 19.22 26.54
N GLY A 135 -14.73 19.89 27.68
CA GLY A 135 -14.97 19.30 29.00
C GLY A 135 -16.46 19.04 29.28
N GLN A 136 -17.35 19.95 28.90
CA GLN A 136 -18.80 19.74 28.99
C GLN A 136 -19.28 18.62 28.07
N TRP A 137 -18.71 18.55 26.87
CA TRP A 137 -18.94 17.48 25.90
C TRP A 137 -18.52 16.12 26.45
N GLU A 138 -17.36 16.04 27.10
CA GLU A 138 -16.89 14.79 27.70
C GLU A 138 -17.85 14.26 28.77
N ALA A 139 -18.26 15.14 29.68
CA ALA A 139 -19.18 14.77 30.74
C ALA A 139 -20.51 14.26 30.17
N ALA A 140 -21.08 14.98 29.19
CA ALA A 140 -22.32 14.57 28.53
C ALA A 140 -22.16 13.24 27.77
N LEU A 141 -21.03 13.03 27.09
CA LEU A 141 -20.74 11.77 26.40
C LEU A 141 -20.62 10.60 27.39
N ILE A 142 -19.89 10.76 28.49
CA ILE A 142 -19.76 9.71 29.52
C ILE A 142 -21.12 9.39 30.14
N ASP A 143 -21.92 10.41 30.46
CA ASP A 143 -23.27 10.22 31.00
C ASP A 143 -24.14 9.42 30.00
N LEU A 144 -24.09 9.76 28.70
CA LEU A 144 -24.80 9.00 27.68
C LEU A 144 -24.32 7.55 27.57
N LEU A 145 -23.00 7.33 27.56
CA LEU A 145 -22.43 5.98 27.50
C LEU A 145 -22.80 5.12 28.72
N LYS A 146 -22.90 5.71 29.92
CA LYS A 146 -23.42 5.01 31.10
C LYS A 146 -24.86 4.56 30.90
N ALA A 147 -25.69 5.38 30.25
CA ALA A 147 -27.08 5.02 29.96
C ALA A 147 -27.15 3.84 28.98
N PHE A 148 -26.32 3.83 27.94
CA PHE A 148 -26.22 2.69 27.02
C PHE A 148 -25.78 1.40 27.73
N LEU A 149 -24.96 1.49 28.78
CA LEU A 149 -24.48 0.35 29.55
C LEU A 149 -25.43 -0.10 30.67
N SER A 150 -26.54 0.61 30.92
CA SER A 150 -27.48 0.35 32.04
C SER A 150 -28.93 0.30 31.53
N PRO A 151 -29.42 -0.87 31.07
CA PRO A 151 -30.79 -1.01 30.58
C PRO A 151 -31.78 -0.87 31.75
N GLY A 152 -32.65 0.16 31.71
CA GLY A 152 -33.70 0.35 32.72
C GLY A 152 -34.16 1.78 33.00
N SER A 153 -33.63 2.80 32.32
CA SER A 153 -33.92 4.22 32.62
C SER A 153 -34.26 5.06 31.38
N ALA A 154 -35.34 4.72 30.68
CA ALA A 154 -35.76 5.37 29.44
C ALA A 154 -35.87 6.93 29.51
N PRO A 155 -36.46 7.55 30.55
CA PRO A 155 -36.55 9.02 30.64
C PRO A 155 -35.19 9.71 30.83
N ASP A 156 -34.22 9.01 31.40
CA ASP A 156 -32.87 9.51 31.65
C ASP A 156 -32.04 9.54 30.36
N LEU A 157 -32.36 8.64 29.41
CA LEU A 157 -31.69 8.57 28.12
C LEU A 157 -32.02 9.78 27.23
N GLU A 158 -33.30 10.12 27.07
CA GLU A 158 -33.74 11.28 26.26
C GLU A 158 -33.12 12.59 26.77
N LEU A 159 -33.04 12.75 28.09
CA LEU A 159 -32.42 13.93 28.72
C LEU A 159 -30.92 14.03 28.37
N ARG A 160 -30.20 12.90 28.43
CA ARG A 160 -28.74 12.84 28.14
C ARG A 160 -28.46 13.09 26.66
N GLU A 161 -29.29 12.56 25.77
CA GLU A 161 -29.23 12.84 24.33
C GLU A 161 -29.52 14.30 24.02
N GLY A 162 -30.56 14.87 24.63
CA GLY A 162 -30.90 16.28 24.53
C GLY A 162 -29.72 17.18 24.90
N ARG A 163 -29.04 16.88 26.01
CA ARG A 163 -27.83 17.60 26.44
C ARG A 163 -26.69 17.54 25.43
N LEU A 164 -26.43 16.37 24.84
CA LEU A 164 -25.38 16.23 23.81
C LEU A 164 -25.76 17.00 22.54
N SER A 165 -27.03 16.93 22.14
CA SER A 165 -27.61 17.66 21.01
C SER A 165 -27.51 19.19 21.19
N ASP A 166 -27.79 19.69 22.39
CA ASP A 166 -27.63 21.11 22.76
C ASP A 166 -26.17 21.57 22.69
N LEU A 167 -25.24 20.79 23.24
CA LEU A 167 -23.81 21.10 23.16
C LEU A 167 -23.32 21.13 21.71
N LEU A 168 -23.83 20.24 20.86
CA LEU A 168 -23.47 20.22 19.45
C LEU A 168 -23.97 21.47 18.72
N ARG A 169 -25.22 21.89 18.98
CA ARG A 169 -25.80 23.14 18.42
C ARG A 169 -25.07 24.40 18.88
N THR A 170 -24.64 24.43 20.14
CA THR A 170 -23.98 25.58 20.77
C THR A 170 -22.45 25.53 20.66
N SER A 171 -21.91 24.59 19.86
CA SER A 171 -20.47 24.36 19.76
C SER A 171 -19.72 25.61 19.27
N PRO A 172 -18.65 26.05 19.96
CA PRO A 172 -17.81 27.16 19.52
C PRO A 172 -16.79 26.71 18.45
N MET A 173 -17.15 25.73 17.61
CA MET A 173 -16.26 25.10 16.65
C MET A 173 -15.79 26.10 15.59
N PRO A 174 -14.48 26.36 15.46
CA PRO A 174 -13.98 27.24 14.41
C PRO A 174 -14.21 26.65 13.01
N PRO A 175 -14.41 27.48 11.97
CA PRO A 175 -14.58 27.00 10.60
C PRO A 175 -13.43 26.10 10.11
N GLU A 176 -12.19 26.37 10.55
CA GLU A 176 -11.02 25.58 10.16
C GLU A 176 -11.04 24.17 10.76
N LEU A 177 -11.70 23.97 11.90
CA LEU A 177 -11.92 22.63 12.47
C LEU A 177 -13.04 21.91 11.73
N GLY A 178 -14.11 22.63 11.38
CA GLY A 178 -15.25 22.07 10.65
C GLY A 178 -14.88 21.42 9.31
N ILE A 179 -13.92 22.00 8.58
CA ILE A 179 -13.45 21.48 7.28
C ILE A 179 -12.40 20.36 7.39
N GLN A 180 -11.89 20.05 8.59
CA GLN A 180 -10.91 18.97 8.75
C GLN A 180 -11.55 17.62 8.44
N ARG A 181 -10.78 16.73 7.81
CA ARG A 181 -11.23 15.39 7.47
C ARG A 181 -10.98 14.44 8.63
N LEU A 182 -11.93 13.55 8.92
CA LEU A 182 -11.83 12.54 9.97
C LEU A 182 -10.48 11.81 9.97
N ARG A 183 -9.89 11.58 11.15
CA ARG A 183 -8.79 10.63 11.34
C ARG A 183 -9.37 9.27 11.72
N VAL A 184 -9.35 8.33 10.78
CA VAL A 184 -9.97 7.01 10.94
C VAL A 184 -9.26 6.18 12.02
N PRO A 185 -9.98 5.64 13.02
CA PRO A 185 -9.43 4.70 13.98
C PRO A 185 -9.25 3.32 13.33
N ALA A 186 -7.99 2.87 13.19
CA ALA A 186 -7.68 1.58 12.56
C ALA A 186 -8.33 0.42 13.33
N ALA A 187 -8.33 0.48 14.67
CA ALA A 187 -9.03 -0.43 15.56
C ALA A 187 -10.41 -0.88 15.04
N PHE A 188 -11.29 0.06 14.69
CA PHE A 188 -12.67 -0.23 14.26
C PHE A 188 -12.83 -0.40 12.75
N ARG A 189 -11.87 0.08 11.94
CA ARG A 189 -11.95 0.02 10.47
C ARG A 189 -11.30 -1.23 9.88
N SER A 190 -10.12 -1.60 10.38
CA SER A 190 -9.27 -2.62 9.75
C SER A 190 -8.59 -3.60 10.71
N GLN A 191 -8.74 -3.44 12.03
CA GLN A 191 -8.16 -4.36 13.03
C GLN A 191 -9.22 -5.17 13.78
N ASP A 192 -10.46 -5.18 13.30
CA ASP A 192 -11.58 -5.99 13.78
C ASP A 192 -11.99 -5.82 15.24
N LEU A 193 -11.49 -4.80 15.93
CA LEU A 193 -11.93 -4.48 17.29
C LEU A 193 -13.31 -3.82 17.29
N THR A 194 -13.98 -3.97 18.43
CA THR A 194 -15.34 -3.50 18.69
C THR A 194 -15.41 -2.82 20.07
N SER A 195 -16.54 -2.17 20.37
CA SER A 195 -16.80 -1.65 21.72
C SER A 195 -16.80 -2.76 22.76
N ASN A 196 -17.26 -3.97 22.40
CA ASN A 196 -17.30 -5.13 23.30
C ASN A 196 -15.90 -5.56 23.78
N ASP A 197 -14.88 -5.40 22.94
CA ASP A 197 -13.50 -5.74 23.30
C ASP A 197 -12.94 -4.79 24.37
N VAL A 198 -13.31 -3.51 24.31
CA VAL A 198 -12.95 -2.51 25.32
C VAL A 198 -13.62 -2.81 26.66
N LEU A 199 -14.91 -3.19 26.63
CA LEU A 199 -15.66 -3.57 27.84
C LEU A 199 -15.06 -4.83 28.49
N LEU A 200 -14.68 -5.81 27.69
CA LEU A 200 -14.04 -7.03 28.17
C LEU A 200 -12.67 -6.75 28.80
N LEU A 201 -11.86 -5.87 28.20
CA LEU A 201 -10.63 -5.37 28.82
C LEU A 201 -10.89 -4.67 30.17
N GLY A 202 -11.96 -3.88 30.27
CA GLY A 202 -12.39 -3.28 31.53
C GLY A 202 -12.74 -4.31 32.61
N ASN A 203 -13.43 -5.38 32.24
CA ASN A 203 -13.75 -6.49 33.16
C ASN A 203 -12.48 -7.22 33.64
N LYS A 204 -11.50 -7.43 32.75
CA LYS A 204 -10.20 -8.01 33.15
C LYS A 204 -9.41 -7.09 34.08
N LEU A 205 -9.43 -5.78 33.84
CA LEU A 205 -8.83 -4.80 34.74
C LEU A 205 -9.47 -4.86 36.14
N LYS A 206 -10.80 -4.89 36.20
CA LYS A 206 -11.52 -5.04 37.48
C LYS A 206 -11.08 -6.29 38.25
N ALA A 207 -10.88 -7.41 37.56
CA ALA A 207 -10.43 -8.65 38.18
C ALA A 207 -8.97 -8.60 38.66
N SER A 208 -8.15 -7.70 38.13
CA SER A 208 -6.71 -7.63 38.41
C SER A 208 -6.33 -6.51 39.39
N ILE A 209 -7.17 -5.47 39.56
CA ILE A 209 -6.89 -4.36 40.46
C ILE A 209 -6.86 -4.81 41.94
N PRO A 210 -5.75 -4.57 42.69
CA PRO A 210 -5.64 -4.99 44.09
C PRO A 210 -6.49 -4.20 45.08
N ASP A 211 -6.75 -2.91 44.80
CA ASP A 211 -7.55 -2.01 45.66
C ASP A 211 -8.48 -1.17 44.78
N PRO A 212 -9.78 -1.50 44.71
CA PRO A 212 -10.74 -0.80 43.86
C PRO A 212 -11.14 0.58 44.39
N THR A 213 -10.74 0.95 45.62
CA THR A 213 -11.08 2.24 46.24
C THR A 213 -10.14 3.37 45.80
N ARG A 214 -8.92 3.03 45.37
CA ARG A 214 -7.97 4.00 44.84
C ARG A 214 -8.48 4.58 43.52
N PRO A 215 -8.36 5.90 43.32
CA PRO A 215 -8.82 6.53 42.10
C PRO A 215 -8.04 6.05 40.87
N LEU A 216 -8.73 5.99 39.72
CA LEU A 216 -8.14 5.67 38.42
C LEU A 216 -8.08 6.90 37.52
N MET A 217 -7.08 6.98 36.66
CA MET A 217 -7.02 7.90 35.53
C MET A 217 -6.82 7.10 34.25
N ILE A 218 -7.66 7.36 33.24
CA ILE A 218 -7.57 6.65 31.96
C ILE A 218 -6.68 7.46 31.01
N PHE A 219 -5.70 6.78 30.42
CA PHE A 219 -4.69 7.34 29.54
C PHE A 219 -4.77 6.68 28.14
N GLY A 220 -5.56 7.28 27.25
CA GLY A 220 -5.79 6.76 25.90
C GLY A 220 -4.73 7.23 24.89
N LEU A 221 -4.16 6.32 24.08
CA LEU A 221 -3.21 6.72 23.04
C LEU A 221 -3.93 6.99 21.71
N ARG A 222 -3.84 8.22 21.20
CA ARG A 222 -4.55 8.63 19.98
C ARG A 222 -3.96 7.95 18.74
N THR A 223 -4.77 7.40 17.83
CA THR A 223 -6.20 7.73 17.61
C THR A 223 -7.19 6.82 18.34
N ALA A 224 -6.94 5.51 18.45
CA ALA A 224 -7.91 4.56 19.00
C ALA A 224 -8.27 4.83 20.48
N GLY A 225 -7.29 5.28 21.28
CA GLY A 225 -7.50 5.66 22.67
C GLY A 225 -8.53 6.76 22.89
N SER A 226 -8.80 7.62 21.89
CA SER A 226 -9.90 8.61 21.96
C SER A 226 -11.30 8.02 21.92
N TYR A 227 -11.42 6.76 21.53
CA TYR A 227 -12.66 6.01 21.53
C TYR A 227 -12.69 5.07 22.73
N PHE A 228 -11.58 4.38 22.99
CA PHE A 228 -11.49 3.41 24.09
C PHE A 228 -11.61 4.07 25.47
N ALA A 229 -10.96 5.21 25.69
CA ALA A 229 -10.93 5.87 26.99
C ALA A 229 -12.32 6.28 27.53
N PRO A 230 -13.19 7.00 26.77
CA PRO A 230 -14.51 7.38 27.28
C PRO A 230 -15.42 6.18 27.55
N LEU A 231 -15.35 5.13 26.70
CA LEU A 231 -16.14 3.91 26.91
C LEU A 231 -15.68 3.12 28.14
N LEU A 232 -14.37 2.95 28.30
CA LEU A 232 -13.79 2.31 29.48
C LEU A 232 -14.13 3.10 30.75
N ARG A 233 -14.07 4.43 30.71
CA ARG A 233 -14.47 5.29 31.83
C ARG A 233 -15.91 5.06 32.24
N ALA A 234 -16.83 5.15 31.28
CA ALA A 234 -18.25 4.94 31.55
C ALA A 234 -18.50 3.55 32.17
N SER A 235 -17.87 2.50 31.63
CA SER A 235 -17.98 1.14 32.12
C SER A 235 -17.42 0.95 33.53
N LEU A 236 -16.27 1.53 33.86
CA LEU A 236 -15.70 1.43 35.21
C LEU A 236 -16.55 2.22 36.23
N GLU A 237 -17.06 3.39 35.86
CA GLU A 237 -17.91 4.20 36.73
C GLU A 237 -19.28 3.52 37.01
N THR A 238 -19.90 2.84 36.02
CA THR A 238 -21.13 2.04 36.28
C THR A 238 -20.86 0.82 37.17
N GLN A 239 -19.61 0.35 37.19
CA GLN A 239 -19.18 -0.75 38.05
C GLN A 239 -18.68 -0.28 39.43
N GLY A 240 -18.80 1.01 39.76
CA GLY A 240 -18.50 1.57 41.08
C GLY A 240 -17.07 2.06 41.29
N PHE A 241 -16.23 2.11 40.24
CA PHE A 241 -14.88 2.67 40.36
C PHE A 241 -14.90 4.20 40.38
N ARG A 242 -14.01 4.80 41.19
CA ARG A 242 -13.77 6.24 41.18
C ARG A 242 -12.75 6.60 40.09
N VAL A 243 -13.21 7.04 38.93
CA VAL A 243 -12.35 7.56 37.86
C VAL A 243 -12.23 9.07 38.00
N LEU A 244 -11.01 9.59 38.21
CA LEU A 244 -10.76 11.03 38.37
C LEU A 244 -10.91 11.77 37.05
N ASP A 245 -10.24 11.26 36.01
CA ASP A 245 -10.22 11.91 34.70
C ASP A 245 -9.82 10.95 33.57
N GLY A 246 -10.09 11.36 32.33
CA GLY A 246 -9.66 10.70 31.11
C GLY A 246 -8.81 11.66 30.27
N VAL A 247 -7.59 11.27 29.92
CA VAL A 247 -6.71 12.03 29.03
C VAL A 247 -6.33 11.20 27.83
N THR A 248 -6.31 11.81 26.64
CA THR A 248 -5.82 11.15 25.43
C THR A 248 -4.66 11.91 24.83
N VAL A 249 -3.61 11.22 24.39
CA VAL A 249 -2.33 11.85 23.98
C VAL A 249 -1.82 11.33 22.64
N ARG A 250 -0.95 12.10 21.97
CA ARG A 250 -0.16 11.67 20.79
C ARG A 250 1.28 11.37 21.24
N PRO A 251 1.67 10.11 21.53
CA PRO A 251 2.94 9.82 22.20
C PRO A 251 4.20 10.31 21.47
N LYS A 252 4.16 10.40 20.13
CA LYS A 252 5.30 10.85 19.32
C LYS A 252 5.53 12.37 19.37
N GLY A 253 4.49 13.16 19.59
CA GLY A 253 4.59 14.62 19.64
C GLY A 253 4.68 15.20 21.06
N GLY A 254 4.64 14.34 22.08
CA GLY A 254 4.73 14.71 23.49
C GLY A 254 3.39 15.16 24.09
N MET A 255 3.37 15.30 25.42
CA MET A 255 2.18 15.76 26.16
C MET A 255 2.09 17.29 26.18
N THR A 256 0.88 17.81 26.05
CA THR A 256 0.58 19.23 26.25
C THR A 256 0.57 19.59 27.74
N THR A 257 0.70 20.87 28.08
CA THR A 257 0.66 21.32 29.49
C THR A 257 -0.62 20.87 30.22
N PRO A 258 -1.84 21.01 29.64
CA PRO A 258 -3.05 20.49 30.27
C PRO A 258 -3.03 18.97 30.52
N GLU A 259 -2.45 18.20 29.59
CA GLU A 259 -2.33 16.74 29.74
C GLU A 259 -1.38 16.40 30.90
N ILE A 260 -0.25 17.10 31.02
CA ILE A 260 0.69 16.98 32.16
C ILE A 260 0.01 17.33 33.48
N ASP A 261 -0.77 18.40 33.53
CA ASP A 261 -1.46 18.85 34.74
C ASP A 261 -2.51 17.84 35.22
N CYS A 262 -3.22 17.20 34.28
CA CYS A 262 -4.14 16.10 34.56
C CYS A 262 -3.41 14.89 35.18
N VAL A 263 -2.30 14.45 34.58
CA VAL A 263 -1.47 13.35 35.11
C VAL A 263 -0.97 13.69 36.52
N ARG A 264 -0.44 14.90 36.72
CA ARG A 264 0.05 15.36 38.04
C ARG A 264 -1.06 15.49 39.08
N HIS A 265 -2.30 15.77 38.67
CA HIS A 265 -3.43 15.74 39.59
C HIS A 265 -3.71 14.32 40.07
N CYS A 266 -3.71 13.33 39.17
CA CYS A 266 -3.85 11.92 39.55
C CYS A 266 -2.75 11.47 40.53
N VAL A 267 -1.50 11.84 40.28
CA VAL A 267 -0.38 11.55 41.19
C VAL A 267 -0.60 12.14 42.58
N ARG A 268 -1.09 13.38 42.69
CA ARG A 268 -1.40 14.02 43.99
C ARG A 268 -2.51 13.30 44.75
N GLU A 269 -3.50 12.77 44.05
CA GLU A 269 -4.61 11.99 44.62
C GLU A 269 -4.22 10.52 44.89
N ARG A 270 -2.94 10.15 44.71
CA ARG A 270 -2.43 8.76 44.81
C ARG A 270 -3.19 7.78 43.91
N GLY A 271 -3.65 8.27 42.76
CA GLY A 271 -4.36 7.47 41.77
C GLY A 271 -3.45 6.57 40.95
N ARG A 272 -4.05 5.62 40.24
CA ARG A 272 -3.38 4.72 39.29
C ARG A 272 -3.67 5.13 37.86
N ALA A 273 -2.70 4.96 36.97
CA ALA A 273 -2.84 5.27 35.55
C ALA A 273 -3.16 4.01 34.76
N VAL A 274 -4.20 4.08 33.92
CA VAL A 274 -4.67 2.98 33.06
C VAL A 274 -4.42 3.36 31.61
N VAL A 275 -3.32 2.88 31.02
CA VAL A 275 -2.98 3.09 29.61
C VAL A 275 -3.80 2.16 28.73
N ILE A 276 -4.45 2.69 27.70
CA ILE A 276 -5.23 1.88 26.73
C ILE A 276 -4.94 2.30 25.29
N ASP A 277 -4.70 1.32 24.41
CA ASP A 277 -4.42 1.53 22.99
C ASP A 277 -4.89 0.34 22.12
N GLU A 278 -4.82 0.52 20.80
CA GLU A 278 -4.97 -0.55 19.80
C GLU A 278 -3.77 -1.53 19.82
N PRO A 279 -3.86 -2.68 19.14
CA PRO A 279 -2.81 -3.70 19.16
C PRO A 279 -1.47 -3.17 18.67
N VAL A 280 -0.40 -3.53 19.37
CA VAL A 280 0.95 -3.02 19.11
C VAL A 280 1.84 -4.04 18.41
N TYR A 281 2.73 -3.55 17.54
CA TYR A 281 3.70 -4.39 16.84
C TYR A 281 5.01 -4.57 17.63
N THR A 282 5.58 -3.47 18.15
CA THR A 282 6.90 -3.46 18.79
C THR A 282 6.89 -2.97 20.24
N GLY A 283 5.70 -2.62 20.76
CA GLY A 283 5.54 -1.98 22.08
C GLY A 283 6.12 -0.56 22.21
N SER A 284 6.78 -0.02 21.18
CA SER A 284 7.48 1.29 21.26
C SER A 284 6.58 2.48 21.63
N THR A 285 5.32 2.49 21.18
CA THR A 285 4.35 3.52 21.54
C THR A 285 3.97 3.42 23.03
N LEU A 286 3.81 2.21 23.56
CA LEU A 286 3.52 1.97 24.97
C LEU A 286 4.70 2.37 25.85
N SER A 287 5.93 2.01 25.46
CA SER A 287 7.15 2.44 26.15
C SER A 287 7.19 3.96 26.31
N LYS A 288 6.94 4.71 25.23
CA LYS A 288 6.91 6.18 25.27
C LYS A 288 5.79 6.72 26.17
N ALA A 289 4.64 6.05 26.22
CA ALA A 289 3.55 6.42 27.11
C ALA A 289 3.91 6.19 28.58
N VAL A 290 4.52 5.04 28.91
CA VAL A 290 5.02 4.74 30.26
C VAL A 290 6.10 5.74 30.66
N ASP A 291 7.08 6.01 29.80
CA ASP A 291 8.13 7.01 30.06
C ASP A 291 7.54 8.39 30.34
N ALA A 292 6.51 8.79 29.59
CA ALA A 292 5.84 10.06 29.78
C ALA A 292 5.11 10.16 31.14
N LEU A 293 4.43 9.09 31.56
CA LEU A 293 3.79 9.00 32.87
C LEU A 293 4.83 9.03 34.02
N GLN A 294 5.93 8.30 33.88
CA GLN A 294 7.02 8.30 34.86
C GLN A 294 7.65 9.70 35.01
N GLN A 295 7.87 10.41 33.91
CA GLN A 295 8.37 11.79 33.92
C GLN A 295 7.42 12.76 34.64
N CYS A 296 6.14 12.41 34.79
CA CYS A 296 5.15 13.17 35.55
C CYS A 296 4.99 12.72 37.00
N GLY A 297 5.72 11.69 37.43
CA GLY A 297 5.77 11.21 38.82
C GLY A 297 4.94 9.97 39.13
N THR A 298 4.38 9.29 38.12
CA THR A 298 3.67 8.01 38.32
C THR A 298 4.66 6.87 38.50
N SER A 299 4.53 6.10 39.59
CA SER A 299 5.33 4.88 39.81
C SER A 299 4.91 3.78 38.84
N LYS A 300 5.84 2.89 38.43
CA LYS A 300 5.53 1.79 37.50
C LYS A 300 4.48 0.81 38.03
N GLU A 301 4.50 0.57 39.35
CA GLU A 301 3.54 -0.29 40.07
C GLU A 301 2.11 0.28 40.04
N ASP A 302 1.97 1.58 39.79
CA ASP A 302 0.68 2.26 39.67
C ASP A 302 0.23 2.44 38.21
N ILE A 303 0.95 1.85 37.25
CA ILE A 303 0.62 1.88 35.83
C ILE A 303 0.09 0.49 35.41
N PHE A 304 -1.11 0.50 34.83
CA PHE A 304 -1.75 -0.64 34.20
C PHE A 304 -1.83 -0.38 32.70
N VAL A 305 -1.47 -1.35 31.87
CA VAL A 305 -1.55 -1.27 30.41
C VAL A 305 -2.55 -2.28 29.90
N LEU A 306 -3.60 -1.80 29.25
CA LEU A 306 -4.65 -2.59 28.61
C LEU A 306 -4.38 -2.58 27.11
N VAL A 307 -4.09 -3.75 26.55
CA VAL A 307 -3.78 -3.85 25.12
C VAL A 307 -4.35 -5.13 24.53
N PRO A 308 -5.17 -5.05 23.46
CA PRO A 308 -5.52 -6.23 22.70
C PRO A 308 -4.30 -6.75 21.94
N VAL A 309 -4.15 -8.06 21.88
CA VAL A 309 -3.06 -8.74 21.17
C VAL A 309 -3.58 -9.11 19.79
N HIS A 310 -2.88 -8.69 18.73
CA HIS A 310 -3.22 -9.09 17.36
C HIS A 310 -2.67 -10.49 17.06
N ALA A 311 -3.39 -11.31 16.29
CA ALA A 311 -2.97 -12.68 15.94
C ALA A 311 -1.57 -12.73 15.31
N SER A 312 -1.30 -11.81 14.38
CA SER A 312 0.01 -11.59 13.75
C SER A 312 1.11 -11.04 14.66
N GLY A 313 0.80 -10.67 15.90
CA GLY A 313 1.66 -9.87 16.77
C GLY A 313 1.82 -10.40 18.18
N ARG A 314 1.57 -11.70 18.43
CA ARG A 314 1.57 -12.27 19.80
C ARG A 314 2.88 -12.03 20.58
N HIS A 315 4.01 -12.06 19.88
CA HIS A 315 5.36 -11.89 20.44
C HIS A 315 5.83 -10.43 20.52
N TRP A 316 4.92 -9.45 20.53
CA TRP A 316 5.27 -8.02 20.54
C TRP A 316 6.14 -7.60 21.73
N ARG A 317 6.08 -8.31 22.86
CA ARG A 317 6.89 -8.05 24.06
C ARG A 317 8.36 -8.41 23.88
N ASP A 318 8.67 -9.40 23.03
CA ASP A 318 10.03 -9.92 22.84
C ASP A 318 10.96 -8.88 22.19
N GLN A 319 10.38 -7.92 21.46
CA GLN A 319 11.13 -6.85 20.81
C GLN A 319 11.60 -5.76 21.77
N ASN A 320 10.97 -5.63 22.95
CA ASN A 320 11.34 -4.61 23.93
C ASN A 320 11.03 -5.04 25.39
N PRO A 321 11.68 -6.11 25.88
CA PRO A 321 11.32 -6.76 27.15
C PRO A 321 11.51 -5.85 28.37
N CYS A 322 12.49 -4.95 28.34
CA CYS A 322 12.81 -4.08 29.46
C CYS A 322 11.88 -2.86 29.60
N ALA A 323 11.27 -2.41 28.50
CA ALA A 323 10.52 -1.14 28.48
C ALA A 323 9.29 -1.16 29.39
N LEU A 324 8.63 -2.31 29.52
CA LEU A 324 7.43 -2.49 30.34
C LEU A 324 7.71 -3.27 31.64
N ALA A 325 8.98 -3.52 31.97
CA ALA A 325 9.34 -4.20 33.20
C ALA A 325 8.86 -3.39 34.42
N GLY A 326 8.13 -4.05 35.33
CA GLY A 326 7.53 -3.45 36.52
C GLY A 326 6.16 -2.79 36.31
N VAL A 327 5.59 -2.87 35.10
CA VAL A 327 4.24 -2.38 34.77
C VAL A 327 3.30 -3.58 34.61
N GLU A 328 2.08 -3.49 35.13
CA GLU A 328 1.09 -4.55 34.97
C GLU A 328 0.44 -4.44 33.58
N VAL A 329 0.54 -5.50 32.76
CA VAL A 329 0.04 -5.50 31.39
C VAL A 329 -1.04 -6.56 31.23
N ILE A 330 -2.27 -6.11 31.05
CA ILE A 330 -3.47 -6.91 30.86
C ILE A 330 -3.75 -7.03 29.35
N THR A 331 -3.80 -8.25 28.84
CA THR A 331 -4.02 -8.53 27.43
C THR A 331 -5.42 -9.05 27.13
N LEU A 332 -5.90 -8.73 25.94
CA LEU A 332 -7.04 -9.41 25.31
C LEU A 332 -6.52 -10.22 24.12
N GLU A 333 -6.49 -11.53 24.28
CA GLU A 333 -5.99 -12.45 23.26
C GLU A 333 -6.93 -12.49 22.05
N PRO A 334 -6.42 -12.75 20.83
CA PRO A 334 -7.23 -12.82 19.61
C PRO A 334 -8.49 -13.69 19.73
N GLU A 335 -8.39 -14.85 20.38
CA GLU A 335 -9.50 -15.77 20.61
C GLU A 335 -10.65 -15.15 21.42
N GLU A 336 -10.32 -14.16 22.25
CA GLU A 336 -11.27 -13.47 23.11
C GLU A 336 -11.93 -12.27 22.42
N TRP A 337 -11.54 -11.95 21.19
CA TRP A 337 -12.13 -10.85 20.45
C TRP A 337 -13.58 -11.16 20.10
N TYR A 338 -14.44 -10.15 20.20
CA TYR A 338 -15.87 -10.27 20.00
C TYR A 338 -16.21 -10.95 18.66
N LYS A 339 -15.60 -10.49 17.57
CA LYS A 339 -15.85 -11.05 16.23
C LYS A 339 -15.30 -12.46 16.02
N GLN A 340 -14.26 -12.86 16.76
CA GLN A 340 -13.79 -14.24 16.73
C GLN A 340 -14.80 -15.18 17.38
N ARG A 341 -15.46 -14.74 18.47
CA ARG A 341 -16.54 -15.51 19.09
C ARG A 341 -17.78 -15.66 18.20
N LEU A 342 -18.05 -14.70 17.31
CA LEU A 342 -19.14 -14.79 16.33
C LEU A 342 -18.94 -15.87 15.27
N LEU A 343 -17.72 -16.43 15.15
CA LEU A 343 -17.40 -17.50 14.22
C LEU A 343 -17.54 -18.91 14.82
N SER A 344 -18.21 -19.05 15.97
CA SER A 344 -18.58 -20.36 16.50
C SER A 344 -19.74 -20.95 15.70
N ASP A 345 -19.80 -22.28 15.59
CA ASP A 345 -20.82 -22.98 14.80
C ASP A 345 -22.25 -22.62 15.27
N GLU A 346 -22.44 -22.41 16.57
CA GLU A 346 -23.71 -21.99 17.16
C GLU A 346 -24.15 -20.60 16.69
N GLN A 347 -23.25 -19.61 16.75
CA GLN A 347 -23.52 -18.23 16.35
C GLN A 347 -23.76 -18.12 14.85
N ILE A 348 -23.00 -18.86 14.04
CA ILE A 348 -23.21 -18.94 12.60
C ILE A 348 -24.55 -19.60 12.28
N ARG A 349 -24.91 -20.70 12.95
CA ARG A 349 -26.20 -21.37 12.74
C ARG A 349 -27.37 -20.44 13.07
N GLU A 350 -27.30 -19.71 14.18
CA GLU A 350 -28.32 -18.73 14.56
C GLU A 350 -28.45 -17.63 13.50
N ARG A 351 -27.32 -17.03 13.09
CA ARG A 351 -27.31 -15.96 12.10
C ARG A 351 -27.78 -16.40 10.72
N MET A 352 -27.37 -17.59 10.27
CA MET A 352 -27.86 -18.15 9.01
C MET A 352 -29.36 -18.48 9.11
N GLY A 353 -29.81 -19.00 10.25
CA GLY A 353 -31.23 -19.25 10.51
C GLY A 353 -32.08 -18.00 10.37
N GLU A 354 -31.59 -16.83 10.81
CA GLU A 354 -32.23 -15.53 10.57
C GLU A 354 -32.31 -15.21 9.07
N TYR A 355 -31.20 -15.34 8.33
CA TYR A 355 -31.16 -15.00 6.91
C TYR A 355 -31.99 -15.90 6.01
N PHE A 356 -32.05 -17.20 6.30
CA PHE A 356 -32.80 -18.16 5.49
C PHE A 356 -34.29 -18.24 5.86
N ARG A 357 -34.71 -17.76 7.04
CA ARG A 357 -36.09 -17.85 7.55
C ARG A 357 -37.18 -17.47 6.54
N ASN A 358 -36.96 -16.40 5.78
CA ASN A 358 -37.94 -15.86 4.83
C ASN A 358 -37.72 -16.34 3.38
N THR A 359 -36.79 -17.26 3.16
CA THR A 359 -36.40 -17.75 1.83
C THR A 359 -36.96 -19.14 1.50
N GLY A 360 -37.78 -19.71 2.40
CA GLY A 360 -38.32 -21.06 2.25
C GLY A 360 -37.32 -22.18 2.59
N PHE A 361 -36.21 -21.83 3.24
CA PHE A 361 -35.18 -22.77 3.68
C PHE A 361 -35.01 -22.74 5.20
N GLU A 362 -34.94 -23.92 5.81
CA GLU A 362 -34.57 -24.11 7.21
C GLU A 362 -33.08 -24.47 7.31
N VAL A 363 -32.34 -23.84 8.21
CA VAL A 363 -30.94 -24.19 8.49
C VAL A 363 -30.90 -25.35 9.47
N THR A 364 -30.45 -26.53 9.03
CA THR A 364 -30.43 -27.75 9.84
C THR A 364 -29.09 -28.00 10.51
N GLY A 365 -28.01 -27.41 10.01
CA GLY A 365 -26.66 -27.63 10.51
C GLY A 365 -25.64 -26.64 9.95
N VAL A 366 -24.54 -26.49 10.69
CA VAL A 366 -23.34 -25.75 10.25
C VAL A 366 -22.13 -26.60 10.57
N SER A 367 -21.21 -26.75 9.61
CA SER A 367 -20.01 -27.56 9.79
C SER A 367 -18.85 -27.05 8.93
N ILE A 368 -17.66 -27.59 9.16
CA ILE A 368 -16.49 -27.41 8.30
C ILE A 368 -16.13 -28.76 7.72
N ASP A 369 -16.64 -29.03 6.51
CA ASP A 369 -16.26 -30.21 5.75
C ASP A 369 -14.90 -30.02 5.04
N LYS A 370 -14.51 -31.01 4.23
CA LYS A 370 -13.24 -30.97 3.48
C LYS A 370 -13.12 -29.76 2.55
N GLN A 371 -14.21 -29.34 1.90
CA GLN A 371 -14.21 -28.22 0.96
C GLN A 371 -14.10 -26.89 1.71
N ALA A 372 -14.90 -26.71 2.77
CA ALA A 372 -14.81 -25.53 3.63
C ALA A 372 -13.43 -25.42 4.30
N ALA A 373 -12.83 -26.54 4.71
CA ALA A 373 -11.46 -26.59 5.22
C ALA A 373 -10.44 -26.15 4.16
N ALA A 374 -10.59 -26.59 2.90
CA ALA A 374 -9.72 -26.19 1.80
C ALA A 374 -9.83 -24.68 1.50
N ILE A 375 -11.04 -24.12 1.49
CA ILE A 375 -11.27 -22.67 1.33
C ILE A 375 -10.58 -21.90 2.47
N ASN A 376 -10.75 -22.35 3.71
CA ASN A 376 -10.11 -21.73 4.88
C ASN A 376 -8.58 -21.81 4.81
N GLU A 377 -8.02 -22.92 4.33
CA GLU A 377 -6.58 -23.06 4.10
C GLU A 377 -6.08 -22.09 3.03
N GLN A 378 -6.82 -21.93 1.95
CA GLN A 378 -6.52 -20.99 0.86
C GLN A 378 -6.53 -19.54 1.36
N LEU A 379 -7.56 -19.14 2.11
CA LEU A 379 -7.65 -17.82 2.74
C LEU A 379 -6.48 -17.56 3.68
N ARG A 380 -6.06 -18.57 4.46
CA ARG A 380 -4.89 -18.48 5.34
C ARG A 380 -3.59 -18.36 4.54
N LYS A 381 -3.41 -19.19 3.53
CA LYS A 381 -2.21 -19.23 2.68
C LYS A 381 -1.96 -17.89 1.97
N TRP A 382 -3.02 -17.20 1.55
CA TRP A 382 -2.93 -15.92 0.85
C TRP A 382 -2.90 -14.71 1.78
N SER A 383 -3.09 -14.92 3.09
CA SER A 383 -2.97 -13.87 4.11
C SER A 383 -1.52 -13.40 4.23
N ASP A 384 -1.28 -12.09 4.19
CA ASP A 384 0.05 -11.51 4.46
C ASP A 384 0.36 -11.43 5.98
N GLU A 385 -0.47 -12.04 6.82
CA GLU A 385 -0.41 -11.99 8.29
C GLU A 385 -0.04 -10.61 8.87
N LYS A 386 -0.73 -9.56 8.41
CA LYS A 386 -0.52 -8.17 8.86
C LYS A 386 -1.62 -7.72 9.82
N PHE A 387 -1.35 -6.60 10.49
CA PHE A 387 -2.24 -5.98 11.48
C PHE A 387 -3.56 -5.43 10.93
N HIS A 388 -3.74 -5.43 9.61
CA HIS A 388 -4.98 -5.03 8.94
C HIS A 388 -5.67 -6.23 8.30
N ASN A 389 -5.20 -7.46 8.56
CA ASN A 389 -5.81 -8.65 8.04
C ASN A 389 -7.08 -8.92 8.82
N ARG A 390 -8.19 -8.86 8.10
CA ARG A 390 -9.49 -9.10 8.68
C ARG A 390 -9.77 -10.58 8.83
N VAL A 391 -10.55 -10.90 9.84
CA VAL A 391 -11.06 -12.23 10.12
C VAL A 391 -11.95 -12.70 8.96
N LYS A 392 -11.65 -13.88 8.42
CA LYS A 392 -12.38 -14.55 7.33
C LYS A 392 -12.51 -16.04 7.65
N ARG A 393 -13.69 -16.62 7.52
CA ARG A 393 -13.92 -18.06 7.69
C ARG A 393 -15.09 -18.55 6.86
N ALA A 394 -14.87 -19.64 6.13
CA ALA A 394 -15.88 -20.34 5.33
C ALA A 394 -16.49 -21.52 6.10
N PHE A 395 -17.79 -21.71 5.92
CA PHE A 395 -18.61 -22.75 6.55
C PHE A 395 -19.46 -23.45 5.50
N ARG A 396 -19.76 -24.74 5.74
CA ARG A 396 -20.86 -25.45 5.08
C ARG A 396 -22.13 -25.23 5.91
N VAL A 397 -23.16 -24.68 5.28
CA VAL A 397 -24.48 -24.46 5.88
C VAL A 397 -25.45 -25.45 5.25
N GLU A 398 -25.98 -26.35 6.07
CA GLU A 398 -26.96 -27.36 5.65
C GLU A 398 -28.36 -26.77 5.69
N LEU A 399 -29.11 -26.98 4.61
CA LEU A 399 -30.41 -26.39 4.36
C LEU A 399 -31.45 -27.49 4.08
N ARG A 400 -32.69 -27.22 4.45
CA ARG A 400 -33.85 -28.03 4.07
C ARG A 400 -34.88 -27.13 3.40
N GLY A 401 -35.26 -27.47 2.17
CA GLY A 401 -36.32 -26.79 1.44
C GLY A 401 -37.70 -26.98 2.09
N SER A 402 -38.65 -26.14 1.74
CA SER A 402 -40.05 -26.24 2.19
C SER A 402 -40.73 -27.53 1.74
N ASP A 403 -40.23 -28.17 0.68
CA ASP A 403 -40.60 -29.49 0.18
C ASP A 403 -39.91 -30.65 0.91
N GLY A 404 -39.06 -30.34 1.91
CA GLY A 404 -38.26 -31.32 2.66
C GLY A 404 -36.95 -31.71 1.98
N THR A 405 -36.63 -31.15 0.81
CA THR A 405 -35.42 -31.50 0.05
C THR A 405 -34.15 -31.03 0.79
N PRO A 406 -33.21 -31.92 1.11
CA PRO A 406 -31.95 -31.53 1.73
C PRO A 406 -30.99 -30.89 0.72
N GLY A 407 -30.27 -29.87 1.14
CA GLY A 407 -29.25 -29.19 0.35
C GLY A 407 -28.22 -28.49 1.23
N PHE A 408 -27.26 -27.80 0.60
CA PHE A 408 -26.26 -27.03 1.35
C PHE A 408 -25.72 -25.85 0.54
N ARG A 409 -25.08 -24.91 1.24
CA ARG A 409 -24.30 -23.81 0.65
C ARG A 409 -23.00 -23.57 1.41
N TYR A 410 -21.99 -23.05 0.73
CA TYR A 410 -20.79 -22.53 1.38
C TYR A 410 -20.95 -21.04 1.64
N VAL A 411 -20.71 -20.63 2.88
CA VAL A 411 -20.84 -19.25 3.32
C VAL A 411 -19.52 -18.77 3.88
N LEU A 412 -19.00 -17.68 3.32
CA LEU A 412 -17.88 -16.92 3.85
C LEU A 412 -18.40 -15.84 4.80
N ALA A 413 -18.01 -15.94 6.07
CA ALA A 413 -18.13 -14.86 7.04
C ALA A 413 -16.83 -14.05 7.04
N LYS A 414 -16.90 -12.74 6.84
CA LYS A 414 -15.73 -11.85 6.86
C LYS A 414 -15.99 -10.56 7.61
N SER A 415 -15.01 -10.08 8.37
CA SER A 415 -15.12 -8.76 8.98
C SER A 415 -14.89 -7.64 7.97
N VAL A 416 -15.62 -6.54 8.12
CA VAL A 416 -15.55 -5.38 7.21
C VAL A 416 -15.48 -4.02 7.94
N GLY A 417 -15.36 -4.02 9.27
CA GLY A 417 -15.35 -2.81 10.11
C GLY A 417 -16.34 -2.91 11.27
N TRP A 418 -16.56 -1.83 12.05
CA TRP A 418 -17.49 -1.80 13.19
C TRP A 418 -18.40 -0.56 13.12
N GLY A 419 -19.71 -0.74 13.37
CA GLY A 419 -20.74 0.29 13.15
C GLY A 419 -20.67 0.87 11.74
N TRP A 420 -20.87 2.18 11.59
CA TRP A 420 -20.83 2.85 10.29
C TRP A 420 -19.54 2.67 9.46
N PHE A 421 -18.42 2.24 10.06
CA PHE A 421 -17.22 1.87 9.30
C PHE A 421 -17.39 0.59 8.46
N SER A 422 -18.43 -0.21 8.70
CA SER A 422 -18.73 -1.46 7.99
C SER A 422 -19.75 -1.29 6.84
N TYR A 423 -20.64 -0.30 6.92
CA TYR A 423 -21.84 -0.21 6.06
C TYR A 423 -21.53 -0.03 4.57
N HIS A 424 -20.37 0.55 4.22
CA HIS A 424 -19.88 0.63 2.84
C HIS A 424 -19.85 -0.75 2.15
N ALA A 425 -19.64 -1.85 2.89
CA ALA A 425 -19.63 -3.20 2.34
C ALA A 425 -21.02 -3.63 1.86
N SER A 426 -22.07 -3.34 2.64
CA SER A 426 -23.46 -3.63 2.25
C SER A 426 -23.89 -2.77 1.06
N LEU A 427 -23.59 -1.46 1.11
CA LEU A 427 -23.85 -0.53 0.00
C LEU A 427 -23.13 -0.95 -1.29
N ALA A 428 -21.88 -1.39 -1.20
CA ALA A 428 -21.12 -1.88 -2.34
C ALA A 428 -21.68 -3.20 -2.87
N ALA A 429 -22.11 -4.10 -1.98
CA ALA A 429 -22.67 -5.40 -2.36
C ALA A 429 -23.93 -5.25 -3.20
N GLU A 430 -24.87 -4.44 -2.72
CA GLU A 430 -26.13 -4.16 -3.42
C GLU A 430 -25.87 -3.48 -4.76
N ARG A 431 -25.08 -2.41 -4.77
CA ARG A 431 -24.86 -1.60 -5.97
C ARG A 431 -24.02 -2.31 -7.03
N LEU A 432 -23.24 -3.33 -6.65
CA LEU A 432 -22.40 -4.11 -7.55
C LEU A 432 -22.87 -5.56 -7.69
N GLU A 433 -24.15 -5.86 -7.45
CA GLU A 433 -24.70 -7.23 -7.40
C GLU A 433 -24.33 -8.12 -8.61
N GLU A 434 -24.15 -7.53 -9.79
CA GLU A 434 -23.74 -8.22 -11.03
C GLU A 434 -22.31 -8.77 -11.00
N TYR A 435 -21.45 -8.25 -10.12
CA TYR A 435 -20.01 -8.49 -10.12
C TYR A 435 -19.48 -9.10 -8.81
N VAL A 436 -20.35 -9.37 -7.84
CA VAL A 436 -19.94 -9.85 -6.52
C VAL A 436 -20.74 -11.10 -6.15
N PRO A 437 -20.19 -12.02 -5.34
CA PRO A 437 -20.97 -13.16 -4.85
C PRO A 437 -22.19 -12.70 -4.04
N ARG A 438 -23.21 -13.55 -4.01
CA ARG A 438 -24.44 -13.29 -3.27
C ARG A 438 -24.12 -12.95 -1.80
N VAL A 439 -24.59 -11.81 -1.33
CA VAL A 439 -24.49 -11.41 0.07
C VAL A 439 -25.80 -11.72 0.78
N PHE A 440 -25.72 -12.43 1.90
CA PHE A 440 -26.87 -12.76 2.75
C PHE A 440 -27.22 -11.61 3.70
N GLY A 441 -26.20 -10.96 4.27
CA GLY A 441 -26.38 -9.81 5.14
C GLY A 441 -25.10 -9.30 5.79
N LEU A 442 -25.24 -8.19 6.51
CA LEU A 442 -24.22 -7.54 7.33
C LEU A 442 -24.75 -7.35 8.75
N ARG A 443 -24.10 -7.97 9.74
CA ARG A 443 -24.41 -7.82 11.18
C ARG A 443 -23.14 -7.80 12.00
N ASP A 444 -23.08 -6.98 13.03
CA ASP A 444 -21.93 -6.92 13.95
C ASP A 444 -20.60 -6.63 13.25
N GLY A 445 -20.67 -5.95 12.10
CA GLY A 445 -19.50 -5.73 11.25
C GLY A 445 -18.94 -6.97 10.56
N MET A 446 -19.74 -8.06 10.50
CA MET A 446 -19.48 -9.30 9.75
C MET A 446 -20.39 -9.35 8.53
N LEU A 447 -19.78 -9.44 7.35
CA LEU A 447 -20.46 -9.68 6.08
C LEU A 447 -20.54 -11.19 5.83
N TYR A 448 -21.73 -11.68 5.52
CA TYR A 448 -21.98 -13.08 5.18
C TYR A 448 -22.30 -13.18 3.69
N MET A 449 -21.50 -13.95 2.96
CA MET A 449 -21.64 -14.07 1.50
C MET A 449 -21.43 -15.51 1.04
N GLU A 450 -22.03 -15.87 -0.08
CA GLU A 450 -21.90 -17.18 -0.69
C GLU A 450 -20.50 -17.36 -1.28
N TRP A 451 -19.91 -18.54 -1.09
CA TRP A 451 -18.70 -18.97 -1.78
C TRP A 451 -19.08 -19.97 -2.88
N CYS A 452 -19.23 -19.47 -4.11
CA CYS A 452 -19.57 -20.25 -5.30
C CYS A 452 -18.39 -20.29 -6.27
N GLU A 453 -17.46 -21.23 -6.04
CA GLU A 453 -16.32 -21.44 -6.95
C GLU A 453 -16.54 -22.69 -7.80
N HIS A 454 -16.70 -22.50 -9.12
CA HIS A 454 -16.83 -23.59 -10.08
C HIS A 454 -15.49 -23.86 -10.77
N HIS A 455 -14.74 -24.85 -10.29
CA HIS A 455 -13.39 -25.17 -10.80
C HIS A 455 -13.36 -25.75 -12.22
N ASP A 456 -14.50 -26.19 -12.77
CA ASP A 456 -14.58 -26.86 -14.07
C ASP A 456 -14.78 -25.89 -15.25
N GLN A 457 -14.91 -24.58 -15.00
CA GLN A 457 -15.08 -23.61 -16.08
C GLN A 457 -13.73 -23.20 -16.70
N PRO A 458 -13.63 -23.13 -18.05
CA PRO A 458 -12.41 -22.69 -18.71
C PRO A 458 -12.14 -21.20 -18.44
N PHE A 459 -10.89 -20.87 -18.11
CA PHE A 459 -10.44 -19.49 -17.95
C PHE A 459 -10.25 -18.81 -19.31
N ASP A 460 -11.20 -17.96 -19.71
CA ASP A 460 -11.05 -17.09 -20.89
C ASP A 460 -10.53 -15.69 -20.50
N ARG A 461 -9.23 -15.47 -20.70
CA ARG A 461 -8.54 -14.25 -20.31
C ARG A 461 -9.20 -12.98 -20.85
N ALA A 462 -9.70 -12.98 -22.09
CA ALA A 462 -10.31 -11.79 -22.68
C ALA A 462 -11.61 -11.40 -21.97
N THR A 463 -12.51 -12.36 -21.73
CA THR A 463 -13.75 -12.15 -20.98
C THR A 463 -13.48 -11.62 -19.56
N TRP A 464 -12.45 -12.13 -18.91
CA TRP A 464 -12.07 -11.70 -17.57
C TRP A 464 -11.52 -10.27 -17.52
N ILE A 465 -10.73 -9.85 -18.52
CA ILE A 465 -10.26 -8.47 -18.66
C ILE A 465 -11.46 -7.53 -18.90
N GLN A 466 -12.40 -7.93 -19.76
CA GLN A 466 -13.63 -7.17 -20.01
C GLN A 466 -14.50 -7.03 -18.75
N ALA A 467 -14.60 -8.09 -17.94
CA ALA A 467 -15.29 -8.07 -16.66
C ALA A 467 -14.61 -7.12 -15.67
N ALA A 468 -13.27 -7.13 -15.59
CA ALA A 468 -12.52 -6.21 -14.72
C ALA A 468 -12.74 -4.74 -15.12
N GLY A 469 -12.72 -4.41 -16.42
CA GLY A 469 -12.99 -3.06 -16.91
C GLY A 469 -14.42 -2.60 -16.61
N ALA A 470 -15.41 -3.47 -16.85
CA ALA A 470 -16.83 -3.20 -16.56
C ALA A 470 -17.08 -3.04 -15.05
N TYR A 471 -16.43 -3.85 -14.23
CA TYR A 471 -16.49 -3.76 -12.77
C TYR A 471 -16.02 -2.39 -12.27
N VAL A 472 -14.81 -1.95 -12.67
CA VAL A 472 -14.28 -0.65 -12.26
C VAL A 472 -15.19 0.50 -12.75
N ALA A 473 -15.72 0.38 -13.97
CA ALA A 473 -16.68 1.36 -14.48
C ALA A 473 -17.99 1.39 -13.67
N SER A 474 -18.48 0.23 -13.21
CA SER A 474 -19.66 0.14 -12.34
C SER A 474 -19.42 0.82 -11.00
N ARG A 475 -18.23 0.68 -10.40
CA ARG A 475 -17.84 1.43 -9.18
C ARG A 475 -17.89 2.93 -9.41
N VAL A 476 -17.46 3.41 -10.57
CA VAL A 476 -17.55 4.84 -10.92
C VAL A 476 -18.99 5.32 -11.00
N ARG A 477 -19.87 4.57 -11.66
CA ARG A 477 -21.28 4.93 -11.82
C ARG A 477 -22.07 4.87 -10.51
N ARG A 478 -21.83 3.83 -9.70
CA ARG A 478 -22.73 3.46 -8.59
C ARG A 478 -22.13 3.76 -7.19
N LEU A 479 -20.81 3.90 -7.07
CA LEU A 479 -20.09 4.16 -5.81
C LEU A 479 -19.28 5.46 -5.83
N ARG A 480 -19.79 6.47 -6.53
CA ARG A 480 -19.20 7.81 -6.58
C ARG A 480 -19.24 8.48 -5.21
N LEU A 481 -18.19 9.24 -4.88
CA LEU A 481 -18.13 10.06 -3.68
C LEU A 481 -18.65 11.47 -3.98
N ASP A 482 -19.45 12.03 -3.07
CA ASP A 482 -20.00 13.40 -3.20
C ASP A 482 -18.90 14.48 -3.24
N ALA A 483 -17.77 14.21 -2.58
CA ALA A 483 -16.62 15.10 -2.54
C ALA A 483 -15.32 14.30 -2.45
N ASP A 484 -14.30 14.73 -3.17
CA ASP A 484 -12.99 14.09 -3.14
C ASP A 484 -12.22 14.45 -1.85
N PRO A 485 -11.92 13.49 -0.95
CA PRO A 485 -11.05 13.73 0.19
C PRO A 485 -9.56 13.83 -0.18
N ALA A 486 -9.13 13.33 -1.34
CA ALA A 486 -7.72 13.15 -1.67
C ALA A 486 -6.85 14.42 -1.54
N PRO A 487 -7.27 15.60 -2.03
CA PRO A 487 -6.47 16.82 -1.90
C PRO A 487 -6.21 17.23 -0.44
N ALA A 488 -7.21 17.07 0.43
CA ALA A 488 -7.07 17.35 1.86
C ALA A 488 -6.14 16.33 2.53
N LEU A 489 -6.32 15.04 2.23
CA LEU A 489 -5.48 13.97 2.75
C LEU A 489 -4.02 14.13 2.32
N LEU A 490 -3.76 14.57 1.09
CA LEU A 490 -2.41 14.84 0.59
C LEU A 490 -1.73 15.99 1.35
N ARG A 491 -2.44 17.11 1.54
CA ARG A 491 -1.92 18.27 2.29
C ARG A 491 -1.61 17.94 3.75
N GLU A 492 -2.33 16.98 4.32
CA GLU A 492 -2.14 16.50 5.68
C GLU A 492 -1.19 15.29 5.79
N ASN A 493 -0.56 14.87 4.69
CA ASN A 493 0.34 13.71 4.64
C ASN A 493 -0.33 12.40 5.10
N ARG A 494 -1.63 12.25 4.79
CA ARG A 494 -2.46 11.06 5.08
C ARG A 494 -2.84 10.25 3.84
N HIS A 495 -2.53 10.77 2.64
CA HIS A 495 -2.75 10.07 1.38
C HIS A 495 -1.50 9.27 1.00
N LYS A 496 -1.44 7.98 1.37
CA LYS A 496 -0.23 7.18 1.23
C LYS A 496 0.17 6.91 -0.22
N GLY A 497 -0.78 6.62 -1.12
CA GLY A 497 -0.48 6.29 -2.52
C GLY A 497 0.36 7.37 -3.20
N PHE A 498 -0.22 8.57 -3.38
CA PHE A 498 0.55 9.72 -3.89
C PHE A 498 1.60 10.28 -2.92
N GLY A 499 1.50 10.00 -1.62
CA GLY A 499 2.55 10.31 -0.65
C GLY A 499 3.85 9.53 -0.95
N ASP A 500 3.74 8.26 -1.32
CA ASP A 500 4.85 7.38 -1.70
C ASP A 500 5.39 7.75 -3.08
N VAL A 501 4.51 8.06 -4.05
CA VAL A 501 4.90 8.62 -5.35
C VAL A 501 5.71 9.91 -5.17
N ALA A 502 5.24 10.86 -4.37
CA ALA A 502 5.99 12.09 -4.07
C ALA A 502 7.33 11.79 -3.40
N GLY A 503 7.38 10.80 -2.49
CA GLY A 503 8.60 10.35 -1.83
C GLY A 503 9.65 9.81 -2.82
N ASN A 504 9.24 8.96 -3.75
CA ASN A 504 10.13 8.34 -4.73
C ASN A 504 10.52 9.33 -5.84
N LEU A 505 9.57 10.10 -6.37
CA LEU A 505 9.82 11.13 -7.38
C LEU A 505 10.74 12.25 -6.88
N SER A 506 10.73 12.54 -5.56
CA SER A 506 11.65 13.51 -4.96
C SER A 506 13.13 13.14 -5.09
N ARG A 507 13.46 11.88 -5.42
CA ARG A 507 14.84 11.44 -5.65
C ARG A 507 15.47 12.05 -6.90
N ALA A 508 14.68 12.60 -7.84
CA ALA A 508 15.21 13.36 -8.97
C ALA A 508 16.05 14.57 -8.56
N TYR A 509 15.88 15.09 -7.33
CA TYR A 509 16.69 16.18 -6.80
C TYR A 509 18.10 15.74 -6.34
N GLY A 510 18.43 14.45 -6.47
CA GLY A 510 19.74 13.88 -6.15
C GLY A 510 19.95 13.68 -4.65
N LEU A 511 20.35 14.73 -3.92
CA LEU A 511 20.69 14.62 -2.51
C LEU A 511 19.46 14.33 -1.65
N LYS A 512 19.59 13.37 -0.71
CA LYS A 512 18.51 12.97 0.22
C LYS A 512 17.92 14.15 0.98
N ALA A 513 18.75 15.11 1.39
CA ALA A 513 18.30 16.33 2.05
C ALA A 513 17.36 17.16 1.14
N THR A 514 17.77 17.43 -0.11
CA THR A 514 16.96 18.18 -1.08
C THR A 514 15.64 17.47 -1.37
N ALA A 515 15.67 16.14 -1.54
CA ALA A 515 14.49 15.32 -1.76
C ALA A 515 13.45 15.48 -0.62
N VAL A 516 13.90 15.40 0.64
CA VAL A 516 13.05 15.61 1.82
C VAL A 516 12.43 17.01 1.85
N LEU A 517 13.21 18.04 1.48
CA LEU A 517 12.72 19.43 1.45
C LEU A 517 11.72 19.69 0.32
N LYS A 518 11.85 19.01 -0.83
CA LYS A 518 11.00 19.24 -2.03
C LYS A 518 9.78 18.34 -2.12
N ARG A 519 9.69 17.27 -1.31
CA ARG A 519 8.51 16.41 -1.19
C ARG A 519 7.16 17.15 -1.03
N PRO A 520 6.99 18.21 -0.19
CA PRO A 520 5.69 18.84 -0.02
C PRO A 520 5.21 19.56 -1.27
N ARG A 521 6.13 20.18 -2.03
CA ARG A 521 5.79 20.82 -3.31
C ARG A 521 5.31 19.79 -4.32
N LEU A 522 5.92 18.60 -4.34
CA LEU A 522 5.46 17.49 -5.19
C LEU A 522 4.09 16.99 -4.76
N SER A 523 3.87 16.79 -3.45
CA SER A 523 2.56 16.41 -2.92
C SER A 523 1.48 17.44 -3.23
N ALA A 524 1.79 18.74 -3.19
CA ALA A 524 0.87 19.80 -3.58
C ALA A 524 0.52 19.72 -5.08
N ARG A 525 1.50 19.53 -5.96
CA ARG A 525 1.25 19.35 -7.40
C ARG A 525 0.45 18.09 -7.71
N LEU A 526 0.68 17.00 -7.00
CA LEU A 526 -0.13 15.78 -7.12
C LEU A 526 -1.56 16.01 -6.62
N ALA A 527 -1.76 16.87 -5.61
CA ALA A 527 -3.09 17.22 -5.12
C ALA A 527 -3.89 18.09 -6.11
N ASP A 528 -3.22 18.73 -7.08
CA ASP A 528 -3.88 19.49 -8.16
C ASP A 528 -4.37 18.57 -9.29
N LEU A 529 -3.95 17.29 -9.32
CA LEU A 529 -4.45 16.28 -10.24
C LEU A 529 -5.80 15.75 -9.74
N ALA A 530 -6.84 16.56 -9.89
CA ALA A 530 -8.19 16.21 -9.47
C ALA A 530 -8.74 15.03 -10.29
N CYS A 531 -9.31 14.06 -9.60
CA CYS A 531 -10.12 13.03 -10.25
C CYS A 531 -11.51 13.61 -10.57
N PRO A 532 -12.02 13.52 -11.82
CA PRO A 532 -13.36 14.01 -12.15
C PRO A 532 -14.49 13.14 -11.55
N CYS A 533 -14.18 11.88 -11.28
CA CYS A 533 -15.10 10.87 -10.78
C CYS A 533 -14.51 10.16 -9.54
N PRO A 534 -14.29 10.89 -8.42
CA PRO A 534 -13.78 10.27 -7.21
C PRO A 534 -14.78 9.21 -6.74
N SER A 535 -14.31 8.00 -6.49
CA SER A 535 -15.16 6.84 -6.18
C SER A 535 -14.57 6.01 -5.06
N LEU A 536 -15.40 5.13 -4.49
CA LEU A 536 -14.97 4.07 -3.59
C LEU A 536 -14.18 3.01 -4.39
N VAL A 537 -12.88 3.23 -4.59
CA VAL A 537 -12.02 2.26 -5.30
C VAL A 537 -11.91 0.94 -4.54
N ASP A 538 -11.71 -0.15 -5.26
CA ASP A 538 -11.50 -1.48 -4.68
C ASP A 538 -10.12 -1.54 -4.00
N GLY A 539 -9.06 -1.20 -4.72
CA GLY A 539 -7.68 -1.19 -4.22
C GLY A 539 -6.99 -2.56 -4.14
N LYS A 540 -7.64 -3.64 -4.57
CA LYS A 540 -7.06 -4.99 -4.76
C LYS A 540 -7.63 -5.67 -6.00
N MET A 541 -6.96 -5.52 -7.13
CA MET A 541 -7.44 -6.03 -8.43
C MET A 541 -6.74 -7.31 -8.90
N ARG A 542 -6.09 -8.06 -8.00
CA ARG A 542 -5.37 -9.30 -8.35
C ARG A 542 -6.32 -10.39 -8.87
N PRO A 543 -5.87 -11.29 -9.77
CA PRO A 543 -6.69 -12.41 -10.25
C PRO A 543 -7.25 -13.29 -9.12
N LEU A 544 -6.48 -13.50 -8.05
CA LEU A 544 -6.87 -14.31 -6.89
C LEU A 544 -8.06 -13.76 -6.09
N GLU A 545 -8.45 -12.50 -6.32
CA GLU A 545 -9.56 -11.85 -5.60
C GLU A 545 -10.93 -12.21 -6.22
N TRP A 546 -10.93 -13.02 -7.27
CA TRP A 546 -12.11 -13.31 -8.07
C TRP A 546 -12.41 -14.82 -8.11
N LEU A 547 -13.69 -15.17 -8.11
CA LEU A 547 -14.18 -16.54 -8.27
C LEU A 547 -14.76 -16.76 -9.67
N HIS A 548 -14.70 -18.01 -10.10
CA HIS A 548 -15.46 -18.50 -11.25
C HIS A 548 -16.93 -18.69 -10.82
N GLY A 549 -17.74 -17.66 -11.05
CA GLY A 549 -19.17 -17.70 -10.78
C GLY A 549 -19.98 -18.30 -11.93
N PRO A 550 -21.27 -18.59 -11.71
CA PRO A 550 -22.14 -19.24 -12.71
C PRO A 550 -22.33 -18.40 -13.98
N SER A 551 -22.37 -17.07 -13.84
CA SER A 551 -22.60 -16.12 -14.94
C SER A 551 -21.34 -15.34 -15.35
N GLY A 552 -20.18 -15.67 -14.78
CA GLY A 552 -18.91 -14.98 -15.02
C GLY A 552 -18.11 -14.69 -13.74
N PRO A 553 -17.05 -13.87 -13.86
CA PRO A 553 -16.15 -13.53 -12.76
C PRO A 553 -16.85 -12.77 -11.61
N LEU A 554 -16.65 -13.22 -10.37
CA LEU A 554 -17.21 -12.57 -9.18
C LEU A 554 -16.11 -12.11 -8.22
N LYS A 555 -16.07 -10.81 -7.87
CA LYS A 555 -15.10 -10.21 -6.95
C LYS A 555 -15.47 -10.50 -5.50
N THR A 556 -14.63 -11.23 -4.76
CA THR A 556 -14.91 -11.62 -3.37
C THR A 556 -14.54 -10.58 -2.32
N ASP A 557 -13.47 -9.83 -2.55
CA ASP A 557 -12.94 -8.80 -1.62
C ASP A 557 -13.29 -7.38 -2.10
N PHE A 558 -14.53 -7.19 -2.54
CA PHE A 558 -15.02 -6.00 -3.26
C PHE A 558 -15.27 -4.77 -2.39
N GLU A 559 -15.41 -4.92 -1.08
CA GLU A 559 -15.98 -3.88 -0.22
C GLU A 559 -15.13 -2.62 -0.17
N GLN A 560 -13.79 -2.77 -0.09
CA GLN A 560 -12.76 -1.75 -0.29
C GLN A 560 -11.49 -2.04 0.55
N HIS A 561 -10.35 -1.90 -0.12
CA HIS A 561 -8.97 -1.84 0.40
C HIS A 561 -8.26 -0.54 0.00
N GLY A 562 -8.84 0.25 -0.92
CA GLY A 562 -8.30 1.55 -1.32
C GLY A 562 -8.33 2.63 -0.23
N LEU A 563 -9.29 2.59 0.70
CA LEU A 563 -9.44 3.55 1.81
C LEU A 563 -9.50 2.83 3.17
N GLY A 564 -8.54 3.14 4.05
CA GLY A 564 -8.47 2.53 5.39
C GLY A 564 -7.56 3.27 6.36
N GLY A 565 -7.20 4.53 6.07
CA GLY A 565 -6.47 5.40 6.99
C GLY A 565 -5.01 5.02 7.12
N LYS A 566 -4.61 4.40 8.24
CA LYS A 566 -3.20 4.20 8.60
C LYS A 566 -2.49 3.11 7.81
N THR A 567 -3.19 2.14 7.24
CA THR A 567 -2.56 0.98 6.56
C THR A 567 -2.67 1.08 5.05
N GLU A 568 -3.81 1.55 4.56
CA GLU A 568 -4.15 1.63 3.14
C GLU A 568 -3.61 2.85 2.41
N ILE A 569 -3.66 2.78 1.08
CA ILE A 569 -3.16 3.78 0.14
C ILE A 569 -3.96 5.10 0.17
N ASN A 570 -5.23 5.05 0.56
CA ASN A 570 -6.18 6.17 0.58
C ASN A 570 -6.38 6.83 -0.79
N MET A 571 -6.51 6.02 -1.85
CA MET A 571 -6.81 6.48 -3.22
C MET A 571 -8.31 6.58 -3.45
N THR A 572 -8.74 7.60 -4.20
CA THR A 572 -10.14 7.79 -4.64
C THR A 572 -10.29 7.79 -6.16
N ASP A 573 -9.16 7.73 -6.87
CA ASP A 573 -9.11 7.72 -8.33
C ASP A 573 -9.22 6.27 -8.86
N PRO A 574 -10.26 5.92 -9.65
CA PRO A 574 -10.42 4.58 -10.23
C PRO A 574 -9.29 4.18 -11.20
N ALA A 575 -8.47 5.13 -11.66
CA ALA A 575 -7.26 4.82 -12.42
C ALA A 575 -6.27 3.96 -11.61
N TYR A 576 -6.34 3.99 -10.28
CA TYR A 576 -5.56 3.09 -9.43
C TYR A 576 -5.96 1.62 -9.60
N ASP A 577 -7.26 1.32 -9.62
CA ASP A 577 -7.76 -0.05 -9.81
C ASP A 577 -7.38 -0.58 -11.20
N LEU A 578 -7.47 0.26 -12.23
CA LEU A 578 -7.00 -0.08 -13.58
C LEU A 578 -5.49 -0.33 -13.59
N ALA A 579 -4.70 0.50 -12.92
CA ALA A 579 -3.26 0.31 -12.81
C ALA A 579 -2.89 -0.99 -12.07
N GLU A 580 -3.59 -1.35 -11.00
CA GLU A 580 -3.41 -2.64 -10.33
C GLU A 580 -3.79 -3.81 -11.23
N ALA A 581 -4.88 -3.70 -11.99
CA ALA A 581 -5.26 -4.74 -12.95
C ALA A 581 -4.16 -4.95 -13.99
N VAL A 582 -3.63 -3.87 -14.59
CA VAL A 582 -2.52 -3.96 -15.56
C VAL A 582 -1.30 -4.64 -14.93
N LEU A 583 -0.93 -4.27 -13.70
CA LEU A 583 0.22 -4.84 -12.99
C LEU A 583 0.03 -6.33 -12.67
N HIS A 584 -1.05 -6.68 -11.95
CA HIS A 584 -1.20 -8.01 -11.35
C HIS A 584 -1.70 -9.07 -12.33
N TRP A 585 -2.30 -8.65 -13.45
CA TRP A 585 -2.66 -9.54 -14.55
C TRP A 585 -1.56 -9.62 -15.61
N GLU A 586 -0.46 -8.86 -15.43
CA GLU A 586 0.66 -8.75 -16.36
C GLU A 586 0.16 -8.45 -17.78
N LEU A 587 -0.73 -7.45 -17.92
CA LEU A 587 -1.43 -7.19 -19.18
C LEU A 587 -0.46 -6.75 -20.28
N LEU A 588 -0.65 -7.33 -21.46
CA LEU A 588 -0.02 -6.88 -22.70
C LEU A 588 -0.60 -5.52 -23.13
N PRO A 589 0.09 -4.73 -23.98
CA PRO A 589 -0.42 -3.43 -24.42
C PRO A 589 -1.81 -3.46 -25.07
N ALA A 590 -2.12 -4.51 -25.85
CA ALA A 590 -3.43 -4.69 -26.45
C ALA A 590 -4.51 -4.98 -25.38
N GLU A 591 -4.19 -5.84 -24.42
CA GLU A 591 -5.09 -6.18 -23.31
C GLU A 591 -5.35 -4.97 -22.39
N GLU A 592 -4.33 -4.15 -22.15
CA GLU A 592 -4.47 -2.88 -21.44
C GLU A 592 -5.41 -1.94 -22.22
N ALA A 593 -5.27 -1.84 -23.54
CA ALA A 593 -6.15 -1.03 -24.36
C ALA A 593 -7.60 -1.53 -24.28
N ASP A 594 -7.83 -2.84 -24.34
CA ASP A 594 -9.15 -3.46 -24.20
C ASP A 594 -9.80 -3.16 -22.83
N LEU A 595 -9.02 -3.28 -21.75
CA LEU A 595 -9.45 -2.92 -20.40
C LEU A 595 -9.89 -1.44 -20.33
N LEU A 596 -9.06 -0.54 -20.87
CA LEU A 596 -9.32 0.90 -20.84
C LEU A 596 -10.50 1.29 -21.73
N CYS A 597 -10.61 0.73 -22.93
CA CYS A 597 -11.76 0.96 -23.82
C CYS A 597 -13.05 0.58 -23.12
N ARG A 598 -13.11 -0.63 -22.56
CA ARG A 598 -14.28 -1.11 -21.81
C ARG A 598 -14.65 -0.21 -20.64
N TYR A 599 -13.64 0.22 -19.87
CA TYR A 599 -13.84 1.14 -18.76
C TYR A 599 -14.38 2.50 -19.23
N ILE A 600 -13.77 3.11 -20.26
CA ILE A 600 -14.16 4.44 -20.77
C ILE A 600 -15.57 4.39 -21.34
N GLU A 601 -15.88 3.40 -22.16
CA GLU A 601 -17.21 3.22 -22.78
C GLU A 601 -18.33 3.19 -21.75
N GLN A 602 -18.12 2.45 -20.65
CA GLN A 602 -19.17 2.30 -19.65
C GLN A 602 -19.17 3.38 -18.55
N SER A 603 -18.02 3.97 -18.22
CA SER A 603 -17.93 4.97 -17.15
C SER A 603 -18.13 6.40 -17.65
N GLY A 604 -17.83 6.67 -18.92
CA GLY A 604 -17.75 8.02 -19.49
C GLY A 604 -16.49 8.81 -19.10
N ASP A 605 -15.55 8.21 -18.36
CA ASP A 605 -14.32 8.87 -17.89
C ASP A 605 -13.22 8.88 -18.97
N THR A 606 -13.36 9.79 -19.93
CA THR A 606 -12.43 9.95 -21.07
C THR A 606 -11.06 10.50 -20.67
N THR A 607 -10.91 11.02 -19.45
CA THR A 607 -9.65 11.63 -18.97
C THR A 607 -8.69 10.65 -18.32
N VAL A 608 -9.12 9.40 -18.08
CA VAL A 608 -8.38 8.39 -17.31
C VAL A 608 -6.95 8.17 -17.80
N GLN A 609 -6.73 8.21 -19.12
CA GLN A 609 -5.41 7.99 -19.72
C GLN A 609 -4.37 9.03 -19.26
N GLN A 610 -4.78 10.27 -19.00
CA GLN A 610 -3.88 11.36 -18.58
C GLN A 610 -3.32 11.15 -17.17
N ARG A 611 -4.05 10.41 -16.34
CA ARG A 611 -3.71 10.16 -14.93
C ARG A 611 -3.26 8.72 -14.66
N LEU A 612 -3.45 7.82 -15.63
CA LEU A 612 -3.10 6.41 -15.52
C LEU A 612 -1.61 6.19 -15.24
N PHE A 613 -0.70 6.95 -15.88
CA PHE A 613 0.74 6.77 -15.68
C PHE A 613 1.16 6.96 -14.22
N LEU A 614 0.70 8.03 -13.55
CA LEU A 614 1.02 8.27 -12.14
C LEU A 614 0.37 7.24 -11.22
N ASN A 615 -0.80 6.74 -11.57
CA ASN A 615 -1.46 5.65 -10.83
C ASN A 615 -0.74 4.30 -11.03
N LYS A 616 -0.16 4.03 -12.21
CA LYS A 616 0.75 2.89 -12.45
C LYS A 616 2.02 2.99 -11.62
N LEU A 617 2.61 4.17 -11.51
CA LEU A 617 3.73 4.39 -10.58
C LEU A 617 3.31 4.11 -9.13
N ALA A 618 2.13 4.58 -8.71
CA ALA A 618 1.62 4.32 -7.37
C ALA A 618 1.42 2.82 -7.10
N ALA A 619 0.76 2.09 -8.01
CA ALA A 619 0.50 0.65 -7.90
C ALA A 619 1.82 -0.14 -7.88
N GLY A 620 2.74 0.11 -8.81
CA GLY A 620 4.03 -0.57 -8.87
C GLY A 620 4.91 -0.30 -7.64
N MET A 621 4.97 0.95 -7.17
CA MET A 621 5.73 1.30 -5.96
C MET A 621 5.12 0.65 -4.71
N ARG A 622 3.79 0.58 -4.63
CA ARG A 622 3.08 -0.07 -3.52
C ARG A 622 3.33 -1.56 -3.52
N ALA A 623 3.19 -2.23 -4.67
CA ALA A 623 3.46 -3.66 -4.79
C ALA A 623 4.91 -4.01 -4.43
N MET A 624 5.87 -3.24 -4.94
CA MET A 624 7.29 -3.41 -4.61
C MET A 624 7.56 -3.22 -3.11
N TYR A 625 6.94 -2.22 -2.47
CA TYR A 625 7.02 -2.00 -1.03
C TYR A 625 6.43 -3.17 -0.22
N VAL A 626 5.25 -3.66 -0.60
CA VAL A 626 4.57 -4.78 0.10
C VAL A 626 5.39 -6.06 -0.02
N ALA A 627 5.83 -6.41 -1.23
CA ALA A 627 6.69 -7.57 -1.48
C ALA A 627 7.97 -7.51 -0.62
N HIS A 628 8.63 -6.35 -0.59
CA HIS A 628 9.81 -6.16 0.23
C HIS A 628 9.52 -6.28 1.73
N SER A 629 8.45 -5.64 2.21
CA SER A 629 8.04 -5.74 3.62
C SER A 629 7.67 -7.16 4.04
N ASN A 630 7.25 -8.01 3.11
CA ASN A 630 6.96 -9.43 3.37
C ASN A 630 8.24 -10.28 3.36
N LEU A 631 9.22 -9.95 2.51
CA LEU A 631 10.54 -10.60 2.51
C LEU A 631 11.33 -10.35 3.81
N GLU A 632 11.20 -9.17 4.42
CA GLU A 632 11.83 -8.86 5.71
C GLU A 632 11.11 -9.51 6.92
N ASP A 633 9.91 -10.04 6.72
CA ASP A 633 9.08 -10.61 7.79
C ASP A 633 9.36 -12.10 7.97
N GLN A 634 10.04 -12.46 9.07
CA GLN A 634 10.45 -13.85 9.34
C GLN A 634 9.27 -14.83 9.40
N ARG A 635 8.07 -14.38 9.78
CA ARG A 635 6.87 -15.23 9.83
C ARG A 635 6.46 -15.71 8.44
N LEU A 636 6.75 -14.88 7.44
CA LEU A 636 6.43 -15.11 6.03
C LEU A 636 7.61 -15.72 5.25
N ALA A 637 8.70 -16.12 5.91
CA ALA A 637 9.88 -16.67 5.26
C ALA A 637 9.57 -17.92 4.39
N HIS A 638 8.55 -18.70 4.78
CA HIS A 638 8.09 -19.87 4.02
C HIS A 638 7.53 -19.51 2.63
N ARG A 639 7.13 -18.25 2.41
CA ARG A 639 6.63 -17.68 1.14
C ARG A 639 7.63 -16.72 0.49
N ALA A 640 8.88 -16.66 0.95
CA ALA A 640 9.86 -15.68 0.46
C ALA A 640 10.07 -15.72 -1.07
N GLN A 641 9.97 -16.89 -1.71
CA GLN A 641 10.10 -17.00 -3.18
C GLN A 641 8.92 -16.35 -3.92
N GLU A 642 7.70 -16.43 -3.36
CA GLU A 642 6.52 -15.75 -3.90
C GLU A 642 6.70 -14.23 -3.83
N PHE A 643 7.10 -13.70 -2.67
CA PHE A 643 7.32 -12.26 -2.53
C PHE A 643 8.52 -11.76 -3.36
N ASN A 644 9.53 -12.60 -3.60
CA ASN A 644 10.59 -12.26 -4.55
C ASN A 644 10.04 -12.14 -5.98
N ARG A 645 9.15 -13.04 -6.39
CA ARG A 645 8.46 -12.94 -7.69
C ARG A 645 7.65 -11.66 -7.77
N ASP A 646 6.84 -11.35 -6.76
CA ASP A 646 6.06 -10.12 -6.70
C ASP A 646 6.93 -8.85 -6.79
N PHE A 647 8.10 -8.88 -6.12
CA PHE A 647 9.08 -7.81 -6.20
C PHE A 647 9.61 -7.62 -7.63
N ILE A 648 9.99 -8.71 -8.31
CA ILE A 648 10.49 -8.66 -9.70
C ILE A 648 9.40 -8.16 -10.64
N VAL A 649 8.17 -8.67 -10.53
CA VAL A 649 7.03 -8.22 -11.36
C VAL A 649 6.79 -6.73 -11.18
N ALA A 650 6.75 -6.24 -9.94
CA ALA A 650 6.57 -4.81 -9.66
C ALA A 650 7.74 -3.95 -10.16
N TRP A 651 8.99 -4.42 -10.03
CA TRP A 651 10.17 -3.75 -10.54
C TRP A 651 10.15 -3.63 -12.07
N ASN A 652 9.89 -4.74 -12.76
CA ASN A 652 9.80 -4.80 -14.22
C ASN A 652 8.66 -3.90 -14.71
N PHE A 653 7.51 -3.92 -14.03
CA PHE A 653 6.40 -3.04 -14.34
C PHE A 653 6.80 -1.56 -14.24
N LEU A 654 7.38 -1.12 -13.12
CA LEU A 654 7.83 0.27 -12.95
C LEU A 654 8.84 0.69 -14.03
N THR A 655 9.79 -0.19 -14.34
CA THR A 655 10.83 0.03 -15.37
C THR A 655 10.20 0.18 -16.75
N GLN A 656 9.36 -0.77 -17.16
CA GLN A 656 8.73 -0.77 -18.49
C GLN A 656 7.74 0.38 -18.67
N GLN A 657 6.89 0.68 -17.67
CA GLN A 657 5.92 1.77 -17.77
C GLN A 657 6.63 3.13 -17.86
N THR A 658 7.70 3.31 -17.09
CA THR A 658 8.52 4.53 -17.17
C THR A 658 9.23 4.65 -18.51
N MET A 659 9.83 3.56 -18.98
CA MET A 659 10.52 3.52 -20.27
C MET A 659 9.55 3.82 -21.42
N ARG A 660 8.36 3.22 -21.47
CA ARG A 660 7.33 3.52 -22.48
C ARG A 660 6.91 4.98 -22.44
N HIS A 661 6.72 5.54 -21.25
CA HIS A 661 6.36 6.94 -21.10
C HIS A 661 7.47 7.88 -21.60
N CYS A 662 8.74 7.62 -21.27
CA CYS A 662 9.88 8.38 -21.80
C CYS A 662 10.05 8.20 -23.32
N ALA A 663 9.86 6.99 -23.84
CA ALA A 663 9.92 6.71 -25.27
C ALA A 663 8.84 7.48 -26.05
N SER A 664 7.64 7.63 -25.47
CA SER A 664 6.55 8.42 -26.09
C SER A 664 6.88 9.92 -26.22
N MET A 665 7.86 10.42 -25.46
CA MET A 665 8.37 11.80 -25.55
C MET A 665 9.50 11.96 -26.59
N CYS A 666 10.04 10.86 -27.11
CA CYS A 666 11.09 10.91 -28.13
C CYS A 666 10.50 11.26 -29.50
N CYS A 667 11.24 12.01 -30.32
CA CYS A 667 10.83 12.27 -31.71
C CYS A 667 10.62 10.96 -32.47
N ASN A 668 9.61 10.92 -33.35
CA ASN A 668 9.19 9.69 -34.04
C ASN A 668 9.44 9.67 -35.55
N PRO A 669 10.70 9.71 -36.03
CA PRO A 669 11.02 9.20 -37.35
C PRO A 669 11.23 7.68 -37.25
N LYS A 670 10.47 6.92 -38.03
CA LYS A 670 10.67 5.47 -38.18
C LYS A 670 12.01 5.24 -38.88
N SER A 671 13.01 4.69 -38.21
CA SER A 671 14.12 4.00 -38.86
C SER A 671 14.01 2.50 -38.58
N GLN A 672 13.15 1.82 -39.34
CA GLN A 672 13.12 0.35 -39.37
C GLN A 672 14.13 -0.10 -40.42
N GLY A 673 15.33 -0.47 -39.99
CA GLY A 673 16.38 -0.97 -40.88
C GLY A 673 17.78 -0.96 -40.27
N TRP A 674 18.64 -1.79 -40.84
CA TRP A 674 20.07 -1.82 -40.55
C TRP A 674 20.82 -1.02 -41.61
N HIS A 675 21.47 0.06 -41.23
CA HIS A 675 22.30 0.89 -42.10
C HIS A 675 23.48 1.47 -41.33
N ALA A 676 24.56 1.70 -42.07
CA ALA A 676 25.80 2.23 -41.50
C ALA A 676 25.68 3.74 -41.22
N PRO A 677 26.26 4.26 -40.12
CA PRO A 677 26.89 3.50 -39.04
C PRO A 677 25.86 2.93 -38.04
N ILE A 678 26.13 1.73 -37.52
CA ILE A 678 25.30 1.10 -36.48
C ILE A 678 25.80 1.52 -35.10
N ILE A 679 24.89 1.97 -34.23
CA ILE A 679 25.19 2.33 -32.85
C ILE A 679 24.79 1.18 -31.92
N SER A 680 25.78 0.59 -31.25
CA SER A 680 25.58 -0.38 -30.17
C SER A 680 25.62 0.34 -28.82
N LEU A 681 24.49 0.35 -28.12
CA LEU A 681 24.24 1.21 -26.96
C LEU A 681 23.96 0.38 -25.71
N ASP A 682 24.69 0.60 -24.61
CA ASP A 682 24.28 0.03 -23.32
C ASP A 682 23.07 0.76 -22.73
N ILE A 683 22.33 0.06 -21.87
CA ILE A 683 21.16 0.61 -21.17
C ILE A 683 21.61 1.21 -19.84
N ASP A 684 22.08 0.39 -18.92
CA ASP A 684 22.36 0.82 -17.55
C ASP A 684 23.62 1.70 -17.51
N GLY A 685 23.54 2.85 -16.82
CA GLY A 685 24.66 3.79 -16.74
C GLY A 685 24.87 4.68 -17.97
N VAL A 686 24.17 4.37 -19.08
CA VAL A 686 24.21 5.14 -20.33
C VAL A 686 22.84 5.72 -20.68
N THR A 687 21.89 4.87 -21.09
CA THR A 687 20.53 5.27 -21.45
C THR A 687 19.68 5.53 -20.21
N ASP A 688 19.81 4.66 -19.22
CA ASP A 688 19.08 4.69 -17.95
C ASP A 688 20.01 4.77 -16.75
N ARG A 689 19.49 5.30 -15.64
CA ARG A 689 20.12 5.18 -14.32
C ARG A 689 19.07 4.96 -13.24
N PHE A 690 19.52 4.53 -12.07
CA PHE A 690 18.64 4.31 -10.93
C PHE A 690 18.19 5.63 -10.29
N LEU A 691 17.14 6.25 -10.85
CA LEU A 691 16.73 7.62 -10.51
C LEU A 691 15.64 7.66 -9.43
N PHE A 692 14.53 6.94 -9.62
CA PHE A 692 13.34 7.05 -8.78
C PHE A 692 13.21 5.92 -7.75
N GLY A 693 14.23 5.06 -7.63
CA GLY A 693 14.09 3.76 -6.98
C GLY A 693 13.83 2.61 -7.96
N PHE A 694 13.84 2.92 -9.25
CA PHE A 694 13.86 2.02 -10.40
C PHE A 694 14.58 2.74 -11.57
N PRO A 695 15.00 2.03 -12.63
CA PRO A 695 15.66 2.62 -13.79
C PRO A 695 14.79 3.62 -14.53
N SER A 696 15.38 4.74 -14.95
CA SER A 696 14.76 5.74 -15.79
C SER A 696 15.83 6.54 -16.52
N THR A 697 15.50 6.99 -17.73
CA THR A 697 16.30 7.99 -18.45
C THR A 697 16.08 9.40 -17.87
N THR A 698 16.69 10.43 -18.44
CA THR A 698 16.47 11.83 -18.07
C THR A 698 16.06 12.65 -19.28
N ALA A 699 15.86 13.97 -19.11
CA ALA A 699 15.55 14.83 -20.25
C ALA A 699 16.69 14.83 -21.28
N ALA A 700 17.95 14.82 -20.83
CA ALA A 700 19.11 14.70 -21.70
C ALA A 700 19.14 13.36 -22.46
N GLY A 701 18.70 12.26 -21.83
CA GLY A 701 18.65 10.95 -22.50
C GLY A 701 17.56 10.88 -23.57
N ILE A 702 16.39 11.46 -23.30
CA ILE A 702 15.31 11.63 -24.30
C ILE A 702 15.79 12.47 -25.48
N GLU A 703 16.51 13.57 -25.22
CA GLU A 703 17.09 14.42 -26.27
C GLU A 703 18.13 13.65 -27.10
N ALA A 704 19.02 12.89 -26.45
CA ALA A 704 20.02 12.10 -27.13
C ALA A 704 19.40 11.05 -28.05
N ILE A 705 18.42 10.29 -27.57
CA ILE A 705 17.70 9.28 -28.37
C ILE A 705 16.94 9.96 -29.51
N SER A 706 16.25 11.07 -29.23
CA SER A 706 15.53 11.82 -30.27
C SER A 706 16.45 12.31 -31.38
N MET A 707 17.66 12.76 -31.03
CA MET A 707 18.66 13.24 -31.99
C MET A 707 19.19 12.09 -32.87
N LEU A 708 19.47 10.92 -32.28
CA LEU A 708 19.85 9.72 -33.03
C LEU A 708 18.76 9.31 -34.03
N LYS A 709 17.50 9.33 -33.59
CA LYS A 709 16.36 9.02 -34.45
C LYS A 709 16.18 10.07 -35.56
N ALA A 710 16.23 11.35 -35.23
CA ALA A 710 16.09 12.47 -36.18
C ALA A 710 17.11 12.42 -37.32
N HIS A 711 18.32 11.94 -37.04
CA HIS A 711 19.38 11.77 -38.03
C HIS A 711 19.39 10.37 -38.67
N GLY A 712 18.38 9.56 -38.39
CA GLY A 712 18.20 8.25 -38.98
C GLY A 712 19.37 7.32 -38.69
N PHE A 713 19.89 7.25 -37.46
CA PHE A 713 20.87 6.21 -37.09
C PHE A 713 20.19 4.86 -36.85
N SER A 714 20.83 3.75 -37.23
CA SER A 714 20.45 2.41 -36.76
C SER A 714 21.02 2.20 -35.36
N VAL A 715 20.14 2.01 -34.38
CA VAL A 715 20.54 1.76 -32.99
C VAL A 715 20.16 0.34 -32.60
N ALA A 716 21.04 -0.31 -31.86
CA ALA A 716 20.81 -1.60 -31.22
C ALA A 716 21.27 -1.55 -29.76
N PHE A 717 20.46 -2.08 -28.84
CA PHE A 717 20.89 -2.19 -27.45
C PHE A 717 21.89 -3.34 -27.28
N ASN A 718 22.90 -3.16 -26.42
CA ASN A 718 23.82 -4.23 -26.02
C ASN A 718 24.01 -4.22 -24.50
N THR A 719 23.22 -5.03 -23.83
CA THR A 719 22.95 -4.89 -22.41
C THR A 719 23.14 -6.18 -21.63
N ALA A 720 23.32 -6.00 -20.34
CA ALA A 720 23.35 -7.04 -19.36
C ALA A 720 21.94 -7.45 -18.87
N ARG A 721 20.88 -6.77 -19.32
CA ARG A 721 19.48 -7.02 -18.95
C ARG A 721 18.93 -8.30 -19.58
N SER A 722 17.77 -8.72 -19.08
CA SER A 722 17.06 -9.90 -19.56
C SER A 722 16.60 -9.74 -21.01
N ILE A 723 16.33 -10.88 -21.67
CA ILE A 723 15.79 -10.87 -23.05
C ILE A 723 14.47 -10.10 -23.13
N PRO A 724 13.45 -10.33 -22.26
CA PRO A 724 12.19 -9.61 -22.35
C PRO A 724 12.34 -8.10 -22.20
N GLU A 725 13.19 -7.63 -21.27
CA GLU A 725 13.46 -6.20 -21.12
C GLU A 725 14.13 -5.61 -22.36
N THR A 726 15.15 -6.30 -22.91
CA THR A 726 15.86 -5.83 -24.10
C THR A 726 14.91 -5.65 -25.27
N LYS A 727 14.02 -6.63 -25.49
CA LYS A 727 12.98 -6.55 -26.54
C LYS A 727 12.03 -5.37 -26.31
N ALA A 728 11.50 -5.23 -25.10
CA ALA A 728 10.58 -4.15 -24.76
C ALA A 728 11.20 -2.75 -24.95
N TYR A 729 12.49 -2.59 -24.62
CA TYR A 729 13.23 -1.34 -24.85
C TYR A 729 13.39 -1.05 -26.34
N CYS A 730 13.82 -2.04 -27.14
CA CYS A 730 13.96 -1.86 -28.58
C CYS A 730 12.63 -1.50 -29.24
N GLU A 731 11.54 -2.21 -28.90
CA GLU A 731 10.20 -1.96 -29.44
C GLU A 731 9.70 -0.55 -29.11
N SER A 732 9.88 -0.13 -27.86
CA SER A 732 9.36 1.17 -27.40
C SER A 732 10.12 2.35 -27.99
N TYR A 733 11.45 2.27 -28.08
CA TYR A 733 12.26 3.33 -28.70
C TYR A 733 12.29 3.25 -30.23
N GLY A 734 11.89 2.11 -30.82
CA GLY A 734 11.90 1.84 -32.26
C GLY A 734 13.29 1.52 -32.80
N PHE A 735 14.07 0.72 -32.08
CA PHE A 735 15.44 0.33 -32.43
C PHE A 735 15.49 -1.01 -33.18
N ALA A 736 16.53 -1.23 -33.99
CA ALA A 736 16.60 -2.28 -35.01
C ALA A 736 16.79 -3.71 -34.43
N GLY A 737 17.24 -3.82 -33.18
CA GLY A 737 17.49 -5.10 -32.53
C GLY A 737 18.31 -4.93 -31.27
N GLY A 738 18.80 -6.03 -30.70
CA GLY A 738 19.64 -5.95 -29.52
C GLY A 738 20.34 -7.23 -29.13
N VAL A 739 21.27 -7.08 -28.20
CA VAL A 739 22.05 -8.11 -27.55
C VAL A 739 21.73 -8.07 -26.06
N ALA A 740 21.37 -9.22 -25.50
CA ALA A 740 20.92 -9.35 -24.11
C ALA A 740 21.86 -10.24 -23.28
N GLU A 741 21.67 -10.20 -21.96
CA GLU A 741 22.31 -11.11 -21.00
C GLU A 741 23.84 -11.22 -21.16
N TYR A 742 24.53 -10.07 -21.24
CA TYR A 742 25.99 -9.99 -21.39
C TYR A 742 26.52 -10.59 -22.71
N GLY A 743 25.74 -10.56 -23.78
CA GLY A 743 26.17 -11.14 -25.06
C GLY A 743 25.85 -12.62 -25.23
N ALA A 744 24.97 -13.16 -24.40
CA ALA A 744 24.50 -14.54 -24.50
C ALA A 744 23.41 -14.74 -25.56
N PHE A 745 22.75 -13.66 -26.00
CA PHE A 745 21.63 -13.71 -26.93
C PHE A 745 21.63 -12.48 -27.85
N ALA A 746 21.36 -12.69 -29.14
CA ALA A 746 21.20 -11.63 -30.13
C ALA A 746 19.84 -11.74 -30.84
N TRP A 747 19.23 -10.59 -31.15
CA TRP A 747 17.91 -10.50 -31.77
C TRP A 747 17.84 -9.36 -32.80
N ASP A 748 17.32 -9.69 -33.98
CA ASP A 748 16.97 -8.74 -35.02
C ASP A 748 15.46 -8.47 -34.97
N ALA A 749 15.10 -7.24 -34.58
CA ALA A 749 13.70 -6.86 -34.44
C ALA A 749 12.99 -6.71 -35.80
N ASN A 750 13.74 -6.50 -36.89
CA ASN A 750 13.16 -6.33 -38.22
C ASN A 750 12.68 -7.66 -38.83
N THR A 751 13.46 -8.72 -38.66
CA THR A 751 13.14 -10.06 -39.19
C THR A 751 12.54 -11.01 -38.16
N GLY A 752 12.63 -10.66 -36.87
CA GLY A 752 12.26 -11.55 -35.76
C GLY A 752 13.27 -12.66 -35.49
N ARG A 753 14.44 -12.66 -36.15
CA ARG A 753 15.45 -13.71 -36.01
C ARG A 753 16.14 -13.62 -34.65
N GLU A 754 16.29 -14.77 -34.00
CA GLU A 754 16.93 -14.92 -32.70
C GLU A 754 18.15 -15.84 -32.80
N GLN A 755 19.20 -15.53 -32.05
CA GLN A 755 20.41 -16.35 -31.98
C GLN A 755 20.90 -16.49 -30.53
N ILE A 756 21.06 -17.74 -30.09
CA ILE A 756 21.63 -18.10 -28.78
C ILE A 756 23.13 -18.29 -28.96
N LEU A 757 23.92 -17.66 -28.09
CA LEU A 757 25.39 -17.63 -28.19
C LEU A 757 26.10 -18.44 -27.10
N VAL A 758 25.32 -19.00 -26.17
CA VAL A 758 25.83 -19.88 -25.12
C VAL A 758 25.80 -21.33 -25.60
N ASP A 759 26.96 -21.99 -25.53
CA ASP A 759 27.10 -23.41 -25.89
C ASP A 759 26.38 -24.34 -24.91
N GLU A 760 26.01 -25.54 -25.38
CA GLU A 760 25.21 -26.51 -24.60
C GLU A 760 25.84 -26.88 -23.26
N LEU A 761 27.17 -26.99 -23.20
CA LEU A 761 27.89 -27.34 -21.96
C LEU A 761 27.84 -26.17 -20.96
N SER A 762 28.03 -24.94 -21.41
CA SER A 762 27.86 -23.74 -20.57
C SER A 762 26.40 -23.60 -20.08
N ALA A 763 25.42 -23.86 -20.94
CA ALA A 763 24.00 -23.88 -20.57
C ALA A 763 23.68 -24.96 -19.53
N HIS A 764 24.28 -26.15 -19.65
CA HIS A 764 24.18 -27.19 -18.64
C HIS A 764 24.79 -26.75 -17.29
N GLN A 765 25.99 -26.16 -17.30
CA GLN A 765 26.61 -25.64 -16.08
C GLN A 765 25.77 -24.52 -15.42
N LEU A 766 25.17 -23.62 -16.21
CA LEU A 766 24.24 -22.61 -15.70
C LEU A 766 23.02 -23.25 -15.04
N THR A 767 22.48 -24.33 -15.61
CA THR A 767 21.36 -25.08 -15.01
C THR A 767 21.75 -25.67 -13.65
N VAL A 768 22.95 -26.25 -13.55
CA VAL A 768 23.50 -26.79 -12.31
C VAL A 768 23.70 -25.68 -11.26
N ALA A 769 24.32 -24.55 -11.63
CA ALA A 769 24.51 -23.40 -10.76
C ALA A 769 23.18 -22.85 -10.25
N ARG A 770 22.19 -22.68 -11.14
CA ARG A 770 20.85 -22.17 -10.80
C ARG A 770 20.18 -23.05 -9.77
N ARG A 771 20.20 -24.38 -9.97
CA ARG A 771 19.63 -25.34 -9.01
C ARG A 771 20.31 -25.24 -7.65
N ARG A 772 21.65 -25.14 -7.61
CA ARG A 772 22.38 -25.04 -6.34
C ARG A 772 22.10 -23.73 -5.62
N LEU A 773 22.08 -22.60 -6.33
CA LEU A 773 21.80 -21.28 -5.74
C LEU A 773 20.37 -21.19 -5.19
N LYS A 774 19.37 -21.70 -5.91
CA LYS A 774 17.97 -21.74 -5.42
C LYS A 774 17.81 -22.56 -4.14
N ALA A 775 18.69 -23.54 -3.92
CA ALA A 775 18.66 -24.38 -2.72
C ALA A 775 19.29 -23.72 -1.49
N VAL A 776 19.98 -22.57 -1.64
CA VAL A 776 20.58 -21.84 -0.51
C VAL A 776 19.55 -20.89 0.10
N PRO A 777 19.20 -21.03 1.38
CA PRO A 777 18.27 -20.12 2.05
C PRO A 777 18.74 -18.67 2.00
N GLY A 778 17.83 -17.75 1.69
CA GLY A 778 18.11 -16.31 1.61
C GLY A 778 18.75 -15.84 0.31
N ILE A 779 19.12 -16.74 -0.61
CA ILE A 779 19.51 -16.39 -1.97
C ILE A 779 18.27 -16.42 -2.87
N PHE A 780 18.11 -15.34 -3.63
CA PHE A 780 17.02 -15.17 -4.57
C PHE A 780 17.58 -14.99 -5.97
N LEU A 781 16.85 -15.52 -6.96
CA LEU A 781 17.18 -15.39 -8.36
C LEU A 781 16.10 -14.60 -9.10
N ASN A 782 16.49 -13.88 -10.15
CA ASN A 782 15.55 -13.41 -11.16
C ASN A 782 15.47 -14.45 -12.30
N ASP A 783 14.29 -15.04 -12.47
CA ASP A 783 14.03 -16.10 -13.45
C ASP A 783 13.84 -15.59 -14.89
N ASP A 784 13.74 -14.27 -15.12
CA ASP A 784 13.68 -13.67 -16.46
C ASP A 784 14.97 -13.89 -17.26
N TYR A 785 16.08 -14.15 -16.57
CA TYR A 785 17.39 -14.43 -17.16
C TYR A 785 17.49 -15.91 -17.54
N ARG A 786 17.66 -16.20 -18.83
CA ARG A 786 17.66 -17.56 -19.38
C ARG A 786 19.07 -18.12 -19.56
N TYR A 787 19.98 -17.33 -20.12
CA TYR A 787 21.35 -17.73 -20.49
C TYR A 787 22.43 -17.09 -19.58
N SER A 788 21.98 -16.50 -18.48
CA SER A 788 22.77 -16.03 -17.35
C SER A 788 21.95 -16.18 -16.07
N ILE A 789 22.57 -15.99 -14.91
CA ILE A 789 21.90 -16.03 -13.61
C ILE A 789 22.10 -14.70 -12.91
N ARG A 790 21.02 -14.04 -12.49
CA ARG A 790 21.07 -12.93 -11.53
C ARG A 790 20.71 -13.43 -10.15
N ALA A 791 21.67 -13.39 -9.24
CA ALA A 791 21.52 -13.83 -7.86
C ALA A 791 21.74 -12.67 -6.88
N TYR A 792 20.90 -12.56 -5.87
CA TYR A 792 21.01 -11.51 -4.85
C TYR A 792 20.43 -11.97 -3.52
N THR A 793 20.69 -11.17 -2.49
CA THR A 793 20.04 -11.28 -1.17
C THR A 793 19.40 -9.93 -0.82
N TYR A 794 18.60 -9.86 0.24
CA TYR A 794 17.96 -8.61 0.69
C TYR A 794 18.59 -8.11 1.97
N GLU A 795 18.95 -6.82 2.00
CA GLU A 795 19.41 -6.13 3.20
C GLU A 795 18.90 -4.68 3.22
N ARG A 796 18.29 -4.27 4.35
CA ARG A 796 17.87 -2.88 4.64
C ARG A 796 17.11 -2.20 3.50
N GLY A 797 16.03 -2.80 3.00
CA GLY A 797 15.25 -2.14 1.94
C GLY A 797 15.72 -2.41 0.50
N ARG A 798 16.77 -3.20 0.27
CA ARG A 798 17.45 -3.29 -1.05
C ARG A 798 17.97 -4.68 -1.37
N THR A 799 18.14 -4.97 -2.65
CA THR A 799 18.93 -6.10 -3.12
C THR A 799 20.42 -5.79 -2.96
N ILE A 800 21.18 -6.81 -2.60
CA ILE A 800 22.65 -6.78 -2.50
C ILE A 800 23.24 -8.03 -3.17
N PRO A 801 24.48 -7.96 -3.69
CA PRO A 801 25.15 -9.10 -4.28
C PRO A 801 25.34 -10.25 -3.28
N VAL A 802 25.32 -11.48 -3.79
CA VAL A 802 25.68 -12.67 -3.00
C VAL A 802 27.14 -12.56 -2.54
N PRO A 803 27.50 -12.99 -1.32
CA PRO A 803 28.89 -12.95 -0.86
C PRO A 803 29.88 -13.61 -1.83
N ARG A 804 30.99 -12.93 -2.14
CA ARG A 804 31.99 -13.39 -3.12
C ARG A 804 32.49 -14.81 -2.85
N LEU A 805 32.83 -15.09 -1.60
CA LEU A 805 33.34 -16.39 -1.18
C LEU A 805 32.33 -17.52 -1.44
N LEU A 806 31.03 -17.25 -1.27
CA LEU A 806 29.98 -18.24 -1.52
C LEU A 806 29.94 -18.62 -3.00
N ILE A 807 29.95 -17.63 -3.89
CA ILE A 807 29.93 -17.87 -5.35
C ILE A 807 31.22 -18.55 -5.82
N GLN A 808 32.38 -18.11 -5.32
CA GLN A 808 33.66 -18.72 -5.65
C GLN A 808 33.72 -20.20 -5.24
N ASN A 809 33.32 -20.51 -4.01
CA ASN A 809 33.28 -21.87 -3.51
C ASN A 809 32.28 -22.72 -4.30
N LEU A 810 31.09 -22.20 -4.60
CA LEU A 810 30.09 -22.91 -5.38
C LEU A 810 30.60 -23.29 -6.78
N LEU A 811 31.22 -22.35 -7.49
CA LEU A 811 31.75 -22.62 -8.83
C LEU A 811 32.91 -23.63 -8.77
N SER A 812 33.78 -23.55 -7.76
CA SER A 812 34.90 -24.47 -7.59
C SER A 812 34.49 -25.87 -7.18
N GLU A 813 33.62 -26.01 -6.16
CA GLU A 813 33.14 -27.29 -5.64
C GLU A 813 32.40 -28.10 -6.72
N LEU A 814 31.58 -27.42 -7.52
CA LEU A 814 30.80 -28.03 -8.61
C LEU A 814 31.58 -28.14 -9.93
N ARG A 815 32.85 -27.72 -9.97
CA ARG A 815 33.72 -27.73 -11.18
C ARG A 815 33.07 -27.05 -12.38
N LEU A 816 32.47 -25.88 -12.16
CA LEU A 816 31.75 -25.11 -13.18
C LEU A 816 32.73 -24.21 -13.96
N ASP A 817 33.72 -24.84 -14.58
CA ASP A 817 34.91 -24.16 -15.14
C ASP A 817 34.61 -23.26 -16.35
N ARG A 818 33.43 -23.41 -16.98
CA ARG A 818 33.00 -22.57 -18.11
C ARG A 818 32.26 -21.32 -17.66
N LEU A 819 31.96 -21.18 -16.38
CA LEU A 819 31.25 -20.03 -15.85
C LEU A 819 32.21 -19.03 -15.21
N SER A 820 31.82 -17.77 -15.27
CA SER A 820 32.43 -16.68 -14.50
C SER A 820 31.33 -15.88 -13.82
N TYR A 821 31.71 -14.94 -12.97
CA TYR A 821 30.74 -14.08 -12.30
C TYR A 821 31.19 -12.62 -12.27
N HIS A 822 30.21 -11.73 -12.32
CA HIS A 822 30.36 -10.29 -12.17
C HIS A 822 29.49 -9.80 -11.02
N GLN A 823 29.95 -8.82 -10.26
CA GLN A 823 29.18 -8.25 -9.17
C GLN A 823 28.89 -6.78 -9.41
N THR A 824 27.63 -6.42 -9.29
CA THR A 824 27.18 -5.03 -9.20
C THR A 824 26.93 -4.69 -7.72
N TYR A 825 26.48 -3.48 -7.46
CA TYR A 825 26.03 -3.09 -6.12
C TYR A 825 24.66 -3.68 -5.74
N LEU A 826 23.93 -4.27 -6.71
CA LEU A 826 22.59 -4.84 -6.53
C LEU A 826 22.57 -6.36 -6.52
N ASP A 827 23.46 -7.01 -7.28
CA ASP A 827 23.39 -8.43 -7.56
C ASP A 827 24.74 -9.04 -7.98
N THR A 828 24.77 -10.37 -8.05
CA THR A 828 25.82 -11.16 -8.68
C THR A 828 25.28 -11.83 -9.94
N ALA A 829 25.87 -11.51 -11.09
CA ALA A 829 25.64 -12.21 -12.34
C ALA A 829 26.58 -13.40 -12.48
N VAL A 830 26.07 -14.57 -12.82
CA VAL A 830 26.85 -15.72 -13.31
C VAL A 830 26.61 -15.85 -14.81
N VAL A 831 27.70 -15.86 -15.59
CA VAL A 831 27.67 -15.82 -17.05
C VAL A 831 28.61 -16.87 -17.64
N ALA A 832 28.34 -17.29 -18.88
CA ALA A 832 29.25 -18.18 -19.61
C ALA A 832 30.51 -17.40 -20.03
N LYS A 833 31.70 -18.00 -19.85
CA LYS A 833 32.98 -17.44 -20.33
C LYS A 833 33.05 -17.36 -21.86
N SER A 834 32.23 -18.16 -22.56
CA SER A 834 32.16 -18.17 -24.02
C SER A 834 31.46 -16.94 -24.60
N SER A 835 30.63 -16.24 -23.82
CA SER A 835 29.86 -15.06 -24.24
C SER A 835 30.39 -13.76 -23.63
N ASP A 836 30.37 -12.68 -24.41
CA ASP A 836 30.61 -11.32 -23.96
C ASP A 836 29.92 -10.32 -24.91
N LYS A 837 29.79 -9.05 -24.50
CA LYS A 837 29.11 -8.02 -25.30
C LYS A 837 29.74 -7.80 -26.69
N GLY A 838 31.04 -8.05 -26.87
CA GLY A 838 31.72 -7.93 -28.17
C GLY A 838 31.32 -9.05 -29.12
N LYS A 839 31.36 -10.30 -28.65
CA LYS A 839 30.86 -11.45 -29.42
C LYS A 839 29.37 -11.35 -29.74
N GLY A 840 28.58 -10.84 -28.79
CA GLY A 840 27.17 -10.55 -29.02
C GLY A 840 26.95 -9.55 -30.14
N LEU A 841 27.73 -8.46 -30.17
CA LEU A 841 27.70 -7.48 -31.26
C LEU A 841 28.09 -8.12 -32.61
N LEU A 842 29.19 -8.88 -32.67
CA LEU A 842 29.61 -9.57 -33.89
C LEU A 842 28.53 -10.52 -34.41
N ALA A 843 27.92 -11.31 -33.54
CA ALA A 843 26.85 -12.22 -33.91
C ALA A 843 25.63 -11.47 -34.46
N LEU A 844 25.26 -10.34 -33.86
CA LEU A 844 24.18 -9.50 -34.36
C LEU A 844 24.48 -8.95 -35.76
N LEU A 845 25.71 -8.48 -36.01
CA LEU A 845 26.14 -7.99 -37.33
C LEU A 845 26.14 -9.11 -38.38
N GLN A 846 26.66 -10.28 -38.04
CA GLN A 846 26.63 -11.46 -38.91
C GLN A 846 25.19 -11.88 -39.24
N MET A 847 24.34 -11.96 -38.21
CA MET A 847 22.94 -12.37 -38.35
C MET A 847 22.15 -11.45 -39.28
N THR A 848 22.52 -10.16 -39.32
CA THR A 848 21.85 -9.09 -40.09
C THR A 848 22.56 -8.75 -41.41
N GLY A 849 23.66 -9.45 -41.74
CA GLY A 849 24.43 -9.23 -42.97
C GLY A 849 25.26 -7.94 -42.98
N GLN A 850 25.59 -7.39 -41.81
CA GLN A 850 26.24 -6.09 -41.61
C GLN A 850 27.71 -6.22 -41.14
N GLU A 851 28.41 -7.32 -41.48
CA GLU A 851 29.74 -7.63 -40.95
C GLU A 851 30.81 -6.56 -41.24
N ASN A 852 30.66 -5.81 -42.33
CA ASN A 852 31.66 -4.84 -42.82
C ASN A 852 31.25 -3.37 -42.64
N VAL A 853 30.21 -3.07 -41.85
CA VAL A 853 29.76 -1.69 -41.66
C VAL A 853 30.44 -1.00 -40.48
N SER A 854 30.55 0.32 -40.55
CA SER A 854 31.06 1.13 -39.44
C SER A 854 30.15 0.97 -38.21
N THR A 855 30.75 0.70 -37.06
CA THR A 855 30.03 0.52 -35.79
C THR A 855 30.51 1.51 -34.73
N ILE A 856 29.60 1.97 -33.91
CA ILE A 856 29.88 2.87 -32.78
C ILE A 856 29.38 2.22 -31.51
N ALA A 857 30.26 1.98 -30.54
CA ALA A 857 29.91 1.43 -29.24
C ALA A 857 29.83 2.52 -28.16
N ILE A 858 28.80 2.47 -27.31
CA ILE A 858 28.63 3.37 -26.16
C ILE A 858 28.33 2.55 -24.90
N GLY A 859 29.17 2.66 -23.87
CA GLY A 859 29.10 1.88 -22.63
C GLY A 859 29.72 2.61 -21.43
N ASP A 860 29.58 2.09 -20.21
CA ASP A 860 30.06 2.73 -18.97
C ASP A 860 30.83 1.80 -18.00
N SER A 861 31.01 0.53 -18.36
CA SER A 861 31.51 -0.48 -17.43
C SER A 861 32.60 -1.36 -18.02
N ASP A 862 33.27 -2.13 -17.17
CA ASP A 862 34.23 -3.16 -17.57
C ASP A 862 33.63 -4.17 -18.56
N ALA A 863 32.32 -4.45 -18.44
CA ALA A 863 31.62 -5.39 -19.32
C ALA A 863 31.48 -4.88 -20.77
N ASP A 864 31.69 -3.59 -21.00
CA ASP A 864 31.62 -2.95 -22.32
C ASP A 864 32.96 -2.95 -23.05
N LEU A 865 34.07 -3.26 -22.37
CA LEU A 865 35.40 -3.29 -23.00
C LEU A 865 35.48 -4.23 -24.21
N PRO A 866 34.91 -5.45 -24.20
CA PRO A 866 34.88 -6.31 -25.40
C PRO A 866 34.09 -5.70 -26.56
N MET A 867 33.02 -4.95 -26.26
CA MET A 867 32.24 -4.22 -27.26
C MET A 867 33.05 -3.05 -27.85
N PHE A 868 33.79 -2.31 -27.02
CA PHE A 868 34.70 -1.25 -27.49
C PHE A 868 35.81 -1.76 -28.39
N ALA A 869 36.39 -2.92 -28.05
CA ALA A 869 37.45 -3.55 -28.87
C ALA A 869 36.94 -4.02 -30.24
N THR A 870 35.64 -4.27 -30.36
CA THR A 870 34.99 -4.75 -31.60
C THR A 870 34.57 -3.59 -32.50
N ALA A 871 34.15 -2.47 -31.92
CA ALA A 871 33.55 -1.37 -32.68
C ALA A 871 34.58 -0.47 -33.39
N SER A 872 34.18 0.15 -34.50
CA SER A 872 35.04 1.09 -35.24
C SER A 872 35.36 2.35 -34.42
N ARG A 873 34.40 2.81 -33.62
CA ARG A 873 34.56 3.94 -32.68
C ARG A 873 33.90 3.57 -31.35
N ALA A 874 34.51 3.99 -30.24
CA ALA A 874 33.95 3.78 -28.91
C ALA A 874 33.83 5.10 -28.16
N PHE A 875 32.74 5.24 -27.40
CA PHE A 875 32.49 6.37 -26.52
C PHE A 875 32.01 5.89 -25.15
N ALA A 876 32.24 6.72 -24.13
CA ALA A 876 31.73 6.44 -22.80
C ALA A 876 31.32 7.73 -22.06
N PRO A 877 30.17 7.73 -21.36
CA PRO A 877 29.85 8.81 -20.44
C PRO A 877 30.89 8.94 -19.31
N GLY A 878 30.93 10.10 -18.66
CA GLY A 878 31.93 10.43 -17.64
C GLY A 878 31.93 9.53 -16.39
N ASN A 879 30.83 8.79 -16.12
CA ASN A 879 30.70 7.80 -15.04
C ASN A 879 31.40 6.46 -15.33
N ILE A 880 32.12 6.33 -16.45
CA ILE A 880 32.80 5.08 -16.76
C ILE A 880 33.74 4.63 -15.63
N THR A 881 33.53 3.41 -15.16
CA THR A 881 34.25 2.83 -14.02
C THR A 881 35.68 2.41 -14.37
N CYS A 882 35.93 2.10 -15.65
CA CYS A 882 37.18 1.55 -16.18
C CYS A 882 37.89 2.49 -17.16
N ARG A 883 38.01 3.78 -16.77
CA ARG A 883 38.50 4.88 -17.62
C ARG A 883 39.81 4.58 -18.35
N ARG A 884 40.82 4.02 -17.67
CA ARG A 884 42.15 3.75 -18.26
C ARG A 884 42.08 2.68 -19.34
N GLN A 885 41.39 1.58 -19.07
CA GLN A 885 41.23 0.46 -19.99
C GLN A 885 40.43 0.89 -21.22
N ALA A 886 39.36 1.66 -21.03
CA ALA A 886 38.57 2.19 -22.13
C ALA A 886 39.41 3.11 -23.05
N GLN A 887 40.20 4.02 -22.46
CA GLN A 887 41.10 4.91 -23.23
C GLN A 887 42.17 4.13 -24.00
N ALA A 888 42.70 3.05 -23.44
CA ALA A 888 43.66 2.17 -24.13
C ALA A 888 43.07 1.50 -25.37
N LEU A 889 41.74 1.27 -25.40
CA LEU A 889 40.99 0.80 -26.56
C LEU A 889 40.55 1.94 -27.51
N GLY A 890 41.05 3.17 -27.32
CA GLY A 890 40.68 4.32 -28.14
C GLY A 890 39.31 4.92 -27.83
N CYS A 891 38.67 4.55 -26.72
CA CYS A 891 37.37 5.08 -26.32
C CYS A 891 37.45 6.56 -25.92
N GLN A 892 36.56 7.38 -26.48
CA GLN A 892 36.44 8.80 -26.17
C GLN A 892 35.45 9.03 -25.03
N ILE A 893 35.90 9.68 -23.96
CA ILE A 893 35.10 9.83 -22.74
C ILE A 893 34.54 11.24 -22.65
N ALA A 894 33.23 11.36 -22.42
CA ALA A 894 32.53 12.62 -22.24
C ALA A 894 32.93 13.35 -20.94
N GLY A 895 32.69 14.65 -20.89
CA GLY A 895 32.92 15.45 -19.67
C GLY A 895 31.82 15.20 -18.64
N SER A 896 30.58 15.10 -19.10
CA SER A 896 29.41 14.83 -18.25
C SER A 896 29.18 13.34 -18.01
N SER A 897 28.58 13.01 -16.88
CA SER A 897 28.20 11.65 -16.50
C SER A 897 26.76 11.31 -16.94
N TYR A 898 26.49 10.02 -17.09
CA TYR A 898 25.20 9.42 -17.42
C TYR A 898 24.58 10.01 -18.69
N GLN A 899 23.27 10.28 -18.69
CA GLN A 899 22.52 10.74 -19.86
C GLN A 899 22.99 12.10 -20.40
N LEU A 900 23.53 12.99 -19.56
CA LEU A 900 24.18 14.22 -20.04
C LEU A 900 25.44 13.90 -20.83
N GLY A 901 26.24 12.93 -20.38
CA GLY A 901 27.38 12.41 -21.14
C GLY A 901 26.95 11.75 -22.43
N LEU A 902 25.85 10.98 -22.42
CA LEU A 902 25.27 10.41 -23.63
C LEU A 902 24.87 11.50 -24.64
N LEU A 903 24.23 12.58 -24.20
CA LEU A 903 23.87 13.70 -25.06
C LEU A 903 25.10 14.40 -25.67
N GLU A 904 26.16 14.62 -24.88
CA GLU A 904 27.44 15.13 -25.40
C GLU A 904 28.04 14.22 -26.47
N ILE A 905 28.01 12.90 -26.25
CA ILE A 905 28.51 11.89 -27.19
C ILE A 905 27.69 11.92 -28.48
N VAL A 906 26.36 11.89 -28.37
CA VAL A 906 25.47 11.90 -29.54
C VAL A 906 25.66 13.17 -30.37
N ARG A 907 25.76 14.34 -29.73
CA ARG A 907 26.07 15.60 -30.43
C ARG A 907 27.38 15.51 -31.19
N LYS A 908 28.42 14.88 -30.63
CA LYS A 908 29.70 14.67 -31.30
C LYS A 908 29.65 13.63 -32.43
N ILE A 909 28.78 12.63 -32.33
CA ILE A 909 28.56 11.65 -33.40
C ILE A 909 27.86 12.30 -34.58
N VAL A 910 26.79 13.05 -34.31
CA VAL A 910 25.94 13.71 -35.31
C VAL A 910 26.64 14.91 -35.94
N HIS A 911 27.31 15.72 -35.11
CA HIS A 911 28.03 16.93 -35.51
C HIS A 911 29.47 16.90 -35.00
N PRO A 912 30.39 16.20 -35.69
CA PRO A 912 31.80 16.09 -35.28
C PRO A 912 32.50 17.46 -35.11
N ASN A 913 32.06 18.47 -35.85
CA ASN A 913 32.61 19.83 -35.83
C ASN A 913 31.89 20.78 -34.85
N GLY A 914 30.86 20.31 -34.14
CA GLY A 914 30.09 21.13 -33.17
C GLY A 914 29.05 22.06 -33.78
N GLU A 915 28.66 21.83 -35.04
CA GLU A 915 27.57 22.54 -35.72
C GLU A 915 26.19 22.11 -35.19
N THR A 916 25.14 22.83 -35.60
CA THR A 916 23.73 22.46 -35.33
C THR A 916 22.93 22.54 -36.62
N CYS A 917 21.99 21.60 -36.84
CA CYS A 917 21.10 21.60 -38.00
C CYS A 917 19.61 21.68 -37.59
N ASP A 918 18.72 21.85 -38.57
CA ASP A 918 17.26 21.93 -38.35
C ASP A 918 16.67 20.66 -37.71
N LEU A 919 17.33 19.51 -37.86
CA LEU A 919 16.92 18.23 -37.27
C LEU A 919 17.29 18.11 -35.78
N CYS A 920 18.13 19.02 -35.25
CA CYS A 920 18.53 19.07 -33.83
C CYS A 920 17.56 19.87 -32.95
N GLY A 921 16.36 20.20 -33.43
CA GLY A 921 15.33 20.86 -32.64
C GLY A 921 15.03 20.11 -31.32
N PRO A 922 14.59 20.81 -30.27
CA PRO A 922 14.34 20.21 -28.97
C PRO A 922 13.34 19.05 -29.11
N GLY A 923 13.76 17.85 -28.68
CA GLY A 923 12.89 16.68 -28.63
C GLY A 923 11.61 16.98 -27.85
N GLY A 924 10.52 16.28 -28.18
CA GLY A 924 9.12 16.56 -27.80
C GLY A 924 8.74 16.60 -26.31
N LEU A 925 9.65 16.95 -25.41
CA LEU A 925 9.41 17.23 -24.00
C LEU A 925 8.42 18.40 -23.85
N THR A 926 7.14 18.07 -23.72
CA THR A 926 6.07 19.03 -23.51
C THR A 926 6.28 19.81 -22.20
N SER A 927 6.07 21.13 -22.26
CA SER A 927 6.11 21.98 -21.07
C SER A 927 4.82 21.81 -20.27
N GLY A 928 4.91 21.35 -19.01
CA GLY A 928 3.78 21.38 -18.06
C GLY A 928 3.59 20.10 -17.24
N ASP A 929 3.99 18.94 -17.77
CA ASP A 929 3.90 17.66 -17.06
C ASP A 929 4.89 17.57 -15.88
N LEU A 930 4.42 17.06 -14.74
CA LEU A 930 5.19 16.91 -13.51
C LEU A 930 6.38 15.97 -13.71
N PHE A 931 6.18 14.85 -14.41
CA PHE A 931 7.23 13.85 -14.59
C PHE A 931 8.34 14.39 -15.51
N SER A 932 7.96 15.00 -16.63
CA SER A 932 8.86 15.70 -17.55
C SER A 932 9.71 16.78 -16.86
N GLU A 933 9.14 17.56 -15.94
CA GLU A 933 9.91 18.52 -15.14
C GLU A 933 10.95 17.83 -14.24
N LEU A 934 10.59 16.72 -13.61
CA LEU A 934 11.50 15.96 -12.76
C LEU A 934 12.66 15.35 -13.56
N LEU A 935 12.42 14.88 -14.78
CA LEU A 935 13.46 14.43 -15.69
C LEU A 935 14.47 15.55 -16.00
N ARG A 936 14.01 16.79 -16.22
CA ARG A 936 14.89 17.96 -16.39
C ARG A 936 15.63 18.36 -15.11
N ILE A 937 15.00 18.20 -13.95
CA ILE A 937 15.64 18.46 -12.65
C ILE A 937 16.76 17.46 -12.40
N ALA A 938 16.59 16.21 -12.82
CA ALA A 938 17.58 15.15 -12.67
C ALA A 938 18.90 15.44 -13.38
N ASP A 939 18.88 16.25 -14.45
CA ASP A 939 20.07 16.69 -15.18
C ASP A 939 20.79 17.89 -14.51
N ARG A 940 20.23 18.48 -13.46
CA ARG A 940 20.85 19.65 -12.79
C ARG A 940 21.84 19.25 -11.71
N ASN A 941 22.79 20.15 -11.43
CA ASN A 941 23.72 19.97 -10.32
C ASN A 941 23.00 19.95 -8.96
N ALA A 942 23.15 18.84 -8.23
CA ALA A 942 22.47 18.57 -6.96
C ALA A 942 22.79 19.58 -5.84
N PHE A 943 24.01 20.15 -5.82
CA PHE A 943 24.39 21.16 -4.81
C PHE A 943 23.67 22.48 -5.03
N GLY A 944 23.50 22.90 -6.30
CA GLY A 944 22.73 24.09 -6.65
C GLY A 944 21.25 23.95 -6.29
N LEU A 945 20.70 22.74 -6.42
CA LEU A 945 19.34 22.43 -5.99
C LEU A 945 19.18 22.48 -4.46
N LEU A 946 20.16 21.97 -3.71
CA LEU A 946 20.16 22.04 -2.25
C LEU A 946 20.19 23.48 -1.74
N ALA A 947 21.06 24.33 -2.30
CA ALA A 947 21.14 25.74 -1.93
C ALA A 947 19.79 26.44 -2.11
N ARG A 948 19.13 26.25 -3.27
CA ARG A 948 17.78 26.79 -3.53
C ARG A 948 16.69 26.20 -2.64
N ALA A 949 16.80 24.92 -2.28
CA ALA A 949 15.83 24.26 -1.41
C ALA A 949 15.93 24.71 0.06
N ALA A 950 17.13 25.06 0.54
CA ALA A 950 17.35 25.50 1.91
C ALA A 950 16.67 26.84 2.23
N PHE A 951 16.52 27.74 1.24
CA PHE A 951 15.85 29.04 1.40
C PHE A 951 14.32 28.98 1.30
N ASP A 952 13.74 27.83 0.95
CA ASP A 952 12.29 27.64 0.78
C ASP A 952 11.67 27.10 2.06
N LEU A 953 11.13 27.96 2.95
CA LEU A 953 10.56 27.54 4.25
C LEU A 953 9.28 26.68 4.16
N SER A 954 8.77 26.37 2.96
CA SER A 954 7.56 25.55 2.79
C SER A 954 7.71 24.12 3.32
N TRP A 955 8.94 23.61 3.46
CA TRP A 955 9.21 22.25 3.97
C TRP A 955 8.85 22.04 5.45
N VAL A 956 8.74 23.10 6.24
CA VAL A 956 8.46 23.01 7.70
C VAL A 956 7.16 22.24 7.98
N LYS A 957 6.17 22.35 7.07
CA LYS A 957 4.87 21.66 7.19
C LYS A 957 4.97 20.13 7.20
N ASN A 958 6.03 19.54 6.64
CA ASN A 958 6.21 18.08 6.57
C ASN A 958 6.63 17.42 7.88
N PHE A 959 7.12 18.22 8.82
CA PHE A 959 7.54 17.69 10.13
C PHE A 959 6.40 17.74 11.13
N ARG A 960 5.21 18.16 10.71
CA ARG A 960 4.01 18.14 11.55
C ARG A 960 3.62 16.69 11.87
N VAL A 961 3.43 16.39 13.15
CA VAL A 961 3.08 15.06 13.70
C VAL A 961 1.59 14.95 13.95
#